data_AF-A0A1F3H6N5-F1
#
_entry.id   AF-A0A1F3H6N5-F1
#
_cell.length_a   1.000
_cell.length_b   1.000
_cell.length_c   1.000
_cell.angle_alpha   90.00
_cell.angle_beta   90.00
_cell.angle_gamma   90.00
#
_symmetry.space_group_name_H-M   'P 1'
#
loop_
_entity.id
_entity.type
_entity.pdbx_description
1 polymer ?
#
loop_
_entity_poly.entity_id
_entity_poly.type
_entity_poly.pdbx_seq_one_letter_code
_entity_poly.pdbx_strand_id
1 'polypeptide(L)'
;MKTRIKSILCMLIITVTFGAYAQGSSYNSSITPIQPTCEYLTNPSGLDVEQPRFSWKLQATKETAHGQRQTAYRILVAGSRQQLDSHCGDMWDSGWVPSDAMQLIKYNGKPLQSDRQYCWKVSVKDERGNESGFSEVSAWSTGLFSQDEWTAKWIGTGEAYDPAEGSNKMPDPWFRKTFRLKEKPSKATFFVASVGYHEVYVNGQKMGDHLLAPAVTDHTKRARYIAYDIASALQQGDNVIALWLGTSWSIYAPYATADKPRAPIVIAQADLFDEKGEKINRIVTDESWKTHPSPNMLTGNWGFGVGGYGGEIWDANKEIDGWNLSTFDDRTWDFAQIFTPALTLSSQRVETNRILDEIQPIAIESRPDGSFRVDMGVNFAGITAIRVKGNPGDTIRFLYSEREQEEMTFNLQSAYVMDPSGEGIFQNRFNYMSGRWITIKGASSPPRKMDIKGWMVRTGFEDATTFSCSDSLQNWIYNTVKWTFENLSLGGYIVDCPQRERFGYGGDAHATSETGLLNYKLGAFYNKWLEDWRDVQGTEPMVGNMNNTDWARRHEGSGRHLGGGILPQTAPTYHGGGGPAWGGIVVTLPWFMYQYHGDRDVLEENFDMIKGWLSFLDSHVENNMLKRYGGEWDFLGDWLWPGATAAGMNNHSDENLFFNNCYWIYNLKTAAQIAHLIGKTTEAQEWQLQAEAASKAIHNKYYHHDDHNYADGTMRSLAAALYGDIMPAAERVNVMDRLEKEILVRQKGHIDVGITGGAMLFKVLREEGRDDLIFSMTSQTTYPGWGYMRENGATTIWEMWEKDLPGHSLLHSSYLSPGAWYVDGVAGIRKDAVTPGYRNFHIRIPQLTESQVSWAHADFDSPAGLIRSSWKRTKGRLTLKVTVPPNCHATVWFPDEAGKKVKEDSGLSRRKDKKKGYILFEIDAGTYQFSN
;
A
#
# COMPACT_ATOMS: atom_id res chain seq x y z
N MET A 1 -36.97 -38.44 -18.80
CA MET A 1 -37.37 -39.85 -18.98
C MET A 1 -36.61 -40.42 -20.17
N LYS A 2 -35.66 -41.35 -19.92
CA LYS A 2 -34.96 -42.26 -20.88
C LYS A 2 -34.18 -41.61 -22.05
N THR A 3 -32.96 -41.96 -22.44
CA THR A 3 -31.80 -42.75 -21.98
C THR A 3 -30.79 -42.58 -23.11
N ARG A 4 -29.48 -42.41 -22.83
CA ARG A 4 -28.40 -43.13 -23.54
C ARG A 4 -27.05 -42.92 -22.86
N ILE A 5 -26.63 -44.01 -22.22
CA ILE A 5 -25.29 -44.34 -21.73
C ILE A 5 -24.48 -44.87 -22.93
N LYS A 6 -23.21 -44.48 -23.08
CA LYS A 6 -22.08 -45.40 -23.36
C LYS A 6 -20.72 -44.73 -23.19
N SER A 7 -19.93 -45.43 -22.39
CA SER A 7 -18.55 -45.30 -21.93
C SER A 7 -17.49 -45.03 -23.00
N ILE A 8 -16.44 -44.27 -22.65
CA ILE A 8 -15.06 -44.54 -23.10
C ILE A 8 -14.11 -44.43 -21.90
N LEU A 9 -13.36 -45.51 -21.73
CA LEU A 9 -12.34 -45.82 -20.74
C LEU A 9 -10.96 -45.67 -21.42
N CYS A 10 -9.93 -45.33 -20.64
CA CYS A 10 -8.49 -45.48 -20.93
C CYS A 10 -7.82 -44.54 -21.96
N MET A 11 -7.05 -43.57 -21.45
CA MET A 11 -5.64 -43.46 -21.82
C MET A 11 -4.84 -42.83 -20.66
N LEU A 12 -4.30 -43.71 -19.82
CA LEU A 12 -3.22 -43.42 -18.89
C LEU A 12 -1.93 -43.54 -19.71
N ILE A 13 -1.34 -42.42 -20.14
CA ILE A 13 0.01 -42.41 -20.73
C ILE A 13 0.99 -42.09 -19.61
N ILE A 14 1.74 -43.14 -19.29
CA ILE A 14 2.92 -43.18 -18.44
C ILE A 14 4.02 -42.34 -19.11
N THR A 15 4.41 -41.22 -18.49
CA THR A 15 5.73 -40.61 -18.69
C THR A 15 6.59 -40.94 -17.48
N VAL A 16 7.24 -42.10 -17.56
CA VAL A 16 8.47 -42.39 -16.79
C VAL A 16 9.57 -41.58 -17.44
N THR A 17 9.91 -40.43 -16.85
CA THR A 17 11.20 -39.79 -17.08
C THR A 17 12.07 -40.06 -15.86
N PHE A 18 13.16 -40.78 -16.12
CA PHE A 18 14.20 -41.17 -15.18
C PHE A 18 14.57 -40.04 -14.22
N GLY A 19 14.27 -40.25 -12.93
CA GLY A 19 14.97 -39.56 -11.86
C GLY A 19 16.43 -39.99 -11.88
N ALA A 20 17.30 -39.11 -12.39
CA ALA A 20 18.70 -39.16 -12.03
C ALA A 20 18.78 -38.79 -10.55
N TYR A 21 18.91 -39.81 -9.69
CA TYR A 21 19.26 -39.64 -8.30
C TYR A 21 20.59 -38.88 -8.22
N ALA A 22 20.52 -37.58 -7.96
CA ALA A 22 21.58 -36.96 -7.17
C ALA A 22 21.56 -37.67 -5.81
N GLN A 23 22.66 -38.33 -5.46
CA GLN A 23 22.87 -38.80 -4.09
C GLN A 23 22.94 -37.57 -3.17
N GLY A 24 21.77 -37.08 -2.76
CA GLY A 24 21.65 -36.02 -1.78
C GLY A 24 22.09 -36.56 -0.44
N SER A 25 23.15 -36.00 0.12
CA SER A 25 23.36 -36.04 1.56
C SER A 25 22.05 -35.59 2.21
N SER A 26 21.39 -36.47 2.97
CA SER A 26 20.25 -36.04 3.78
C SER A 26 20.78 -35.03 4.79
N TYR A 27 20.55 -33.74 4.56
CA TYR A 27 20.88 -32.72 5.53
C TYR A 27 20.08 -33.00 6.80
N ASN A 28 20.78 -33.28 7.91
CA ASN A 28 20.18 -33.62 9.20
C ASN A 28 19.68 -32.39 9.99
N SER A 29 19.57 -31.24 9.33
CA SER A 29 19.15 -29.98 9.96
C SER A 29 17.68 -30.03 10.38
N SER A 30 17.37 -29.44 11.53
CA SER A 30 16.00 -29.30 12.03
C SER A 30 15.18 -28.24 11.26
N ILE A 31 15.84 -27.41 10.45
CA ILE A 31 15.26 -26.28 9.71
C ILE A 31 15.75 -26.20 8.27
N THR A 32 14.98 -25.52 7.42
CA THR A 32 15.35 -25.17 6.05
C THR A 32 14.94 -23.72 5.75
N PRO A 33 15.80 -22.92 5.12
CA PRO A 33 15.45 -21.57 4.70
C PRO A 33 14.52 -21.58 3.48
N ILE A 34 13.48 -20.77 3.55
CA ILE A 34 12.42 -20.67 2.54
C ILE A 34 12.10 -19.20 2.24
N GLN A 35 11.44 -18.98 1.10
CA GLN A 35 10.95 -17.67 0.64
C GLN A 35 12.02 -16.56 0.74
N PRO A 36 13.16 -16.68 0.03
CA PRO A 36 14.14 -15.61 0.00
C PRO A 36 13.55 -14.36 -0.67
N THR A 37 13.82 -13.18 -0.09
CA THR A 37 13.40 -11.88 -0.66
C THR A 37 14.58 -10.91 -0.67
N CYS A 38 14.58 -9.99 -1.64
CA CYS A 38 15.56 -8.91 -1.78
C CYS A 38 14.79 -7.58 -1.74
N GLU A 39 15.12 -6.67 -0.82
CA GLU A 39 14.38 -5.41 -0.61
C GLU A 39 12.86 -5.63 -0.48
N TYR A 40 12.46 -6.60 0.35
CA TYR A 40 11.08 -7.09 0.54
C TYR A 40 10.43 -7.80 -0.65
N LEU A 41 11.02 -7.74 -1.83
CA LEU A 41 10.45 -8.23 -3.08
C LEU A 41 10.96 -9.63 -3.43
N THR A 42 10.13 -10.40 -4.12
CA THR A 42 10.53 -11.68 -4.73
C THR A 42 11.06 -11.43 -6.13
N ASN A 43 12.32 -11.81 -6.36
CA ASN A 43 13.00 -11.68 -7.65
C ASN A 43 12.88 -10.30 -8.33
N PRO A 44 13.15 -9.19 -7.63
CA PRO A 44 12.93 -7.85 -8.18
C PRO A 44 13.84 -7.55 -9.37
N SER A 45 13.32 -6.77 -10.32
CA SER A 45 14.05 -6.34 -11.50
C SER A 45 14.37 -4.84 -11.46
N GLY A 46 15.56 -4.47 -11.94
CA GLY A 46 15.96 -3.08 -12.10
C GLY A 46 16.14 -2.31 -10.79
N LEU A 47 16.62 -2.95 -9.72
CA LEU A 47 16.90 -2.27 -8.44
C LEU A 47 18.13 -1.37 -8.53
N ASP A 48 18.00 -0.10 -8.15
CA ASP A 48 19.12 0.86 -8.03
C ASP A 48 19.69 0.93 -6.60
N VAL A 49 19.62 -0.17 -5.85
CA VAL A 49 20.20 -0.28 -4.51
C VAL A 49 21.55 -0.98 -4.62
N GLU A 50 22.64 -0.28 -4.30
CA GLU A 50 24.01 -0.82 -4.39
C GLU A 50 24.30 -1.91 -3.35
N GLN A 51 23.65 -1.82 -2.18
CA GLN A 51 23.76 -2.80 -1.09
C GLN A 51 22.37 -3.35 -0.73
N PRO A 52 21.77 -4.17 -1.60
CA PRO A 52 20.44 -4.69 -1.36
C PRO A 52 20.40 -5.57 -0.10
N ARG A 53 19.23 -5.65 0.53
CA ARG A 53 19.00 -6.37 1.79
C ARG A 53 18.26 -7.67 1.54
N PHE A 54 18.77 -8.75 2.11
CA PHE A 54 18.22 -10.09 1.97
C PHE A 54 17.45 -10.52 3.22
N SER A 55 16.29 -11.14 3.01
CA SER A 55 15.54 -11.79 4.09
C SER A 55 15.17 -13.21 3.68
N TRP A 56 15.01 -14.09 4.67
CA TRP A 56 14.48 -15.43 4.50
C TRP A 56 13.63 -15.82 5.70
N LYS A 57 12.71 -16.76 5.49
CA LYS A 57 11.95 -17.41 6.55
C LYS A 57 12.51 -18.82 6.78
N LEU A 58 12.10 -19.46 7.86
CA LEU A 58 12.55 -20.79 8.21
C LEU A 58 11.35 -21.74 8.33
N GLN A 59 11.50 -22.96 7.83
CA GLN A 59 10.54 -24.04 7.99
C GLN A 59 11.17 -25.19 8.76
N ALA A 60 10.43 -25.77 9.71
CA ALA A 60 10.86 -26.96 10.41
C ALA A 60 10.82 -28.17 9.45
N THR A 61 11.86 -29.00 9.46
CA THR A 61 11.89 -30.24 8.64
C THR A 61 10.96 -31.32 9.20
N LYS A 62 10.56 -31.19 10.46
CA LYS A 62 9.53 -32.01 11.12
C LYS A 62 8.55 -31.12 11.86
N GLU A 63 7.29 -31.08 11.42
CA GLU A 63 6.25 -30.20 11.99
C GLU A 63 5.97 -30.43 13.49
N THR A 64 6.20 -31.65 13.99
CA THR A 64 5.95 -31.99 15.40
C THR A 64 7.11 -31.65 16.33
N ALA A 65 8.21 -31.09 15.80
CA ALA A 65 9.38 -30.74 16.61
C ALA A 65 9.23 -29.32 17.19
N HIS A 66 9.98 -29.04 18.25
CA HIS A 66 9.96 -27.76 18.96
C HIS A 66 11.36 -27.21 19.20
N GLY A 67 11.47 -25.91 19.45
CA GLY A 67 12.71 -25.24 19.83
C GLY A 67 13.73 -25.08 18.69
N GLN A 68 13.31 -25.24 17.43
CA GLN A 68 14.16 -25.00 16.27
C GLN A 68 14.63 -23.55 16.23
N ARG A 69 15.93 -23.33 16.00
CA ARG A 69 16.50 -22.00 15.82
C ARG A 69 17.70 -21.99 14.89
N GLN A 70 17.97 -20.83 14.30
CA GLN A 70 19.18 -20.59 13.54
C GLN A 70 20.29 -20.16 14.49
N THR A 71 21.50 -20.69 14.29
CA THR A 71 22.71 -20.28 15.03
C THR A 71 23.76 -19.62 14.14
N ALA A 72 23.70 -19.88 12.83
CA ALA A 72 24.53 -19.22 11.82
C ALA A 72 23.84 -19.25 10.45
N TYR A 73 24.25 -18.36 9.55
CA TYR A 73 23.86 -18.38 8.14
C TYR A 73 25.07 -18.29 7.21
N ARG A 74 24.88 -18.71 5.95
CA ARG A 74 25.82 -18.50 4.86
C ARG A 74 25.05 -18.12 3.59
N ILE A 75 25.33 -16.93 3.07
CA ILE A 75 24.77 -16.40 1.83
C ILE A 75 25.81 -16.58 0.73
N LEU A 76 25.36 -17.11 -0.40
CA LEU A 76 26.13 -17.13 -1.64
C LEU A 76 25.43 -16.26 -2.66
N VAL A 77 26.17 -15.35 -3.29
CA VAL A 77 25.74 -14.53 -4.42
C VAL A 77 26.69 -14.78 -5.58
N ALA A 78 26.13 -15.01 -6.76
CA ALA A 78 26.91 -15.16 -7.98
C ALA A 78 26.35 -14.35 -9.16
N GLY A 79 27.22 -14.10 -10.14
CA GLY A 79 26.84 -13.46 -11.40
C GLY A 79 26.02 -14.37 -12.34
N SER A 80 25.95 -15.67 -12.06
CA SER A 80 25.18 -16.64 -12.86
C SER A 80 24.60 -17.78 -12.01
N ARG A 81 23.52 -18.38 -12.50
CA ARG A 81 22.92 -19.57 -11.87
C ARG A 81 23.89 -20.76 -11.83
N GLN A 82 24.64 -20.98 -12.91
CA GLN A 82 25.58 -22.10 -13.03
C GLN A 82 26.67 -22.07 -11.95
N GLN A 83 27.20 -20.89 -11.62
CA GLN A 83 28.17 -20.71 -10.54
C GLN A 83 27.55 -21.06 -9.18
N LEU A 84 26.33 -20.60 -8.90
CA LEU A 84 25.64 -20.95 -7.66
C LEU A 84 25.32 -22.44 -7.56
N ASP A 85 24.95 -23.11 -8.64
CA ASP A 85 24.68 -24.55 -8.63
C ASP A 85 25.95 -25.34 -8.27
N SER A 86 27.13 -24.78 -8.58
CA SER A 86 28.45 -25.28 -8.15
C SER A 86 28.88 -24.79 -6.76
N HIS A 87 27.97 -24.17 -5.99
CA HIS A 87 28.23 -23.55 -4.69
C HIS A 87 29.36 -22.50 -4.68
N CYS A 88 29.54 -21.81 -5.81
CA CYS A 88 30.49 -20.70 -5.93
C CYS A 88 29.74 -19.36 -5.82
N GLY A 89 30.05 -18.61 -4.76
CA GLY A 89 29.59 -17.22 -4.58
C GLY A 89 30.64 -16.23 -5.06
N ASP A 90 30.83 -16.08 -6.37
CA ASP A 90 31.91 -15.26 -6.93
C ASP A 90 31.72 -13.76 -6.69
N MET A 91 30.48 -13.31 -6.45
CA MET A 91 30.16 -11.94 -6.06
C MET A 91 30.19 -11.77 -4.55
N TRP A 92 29.67 -12.75 -3.82
CA TRP A 92 29.74 -12.79 -2.36
C TRP A 92 29.62 -14.21 -1.84
N ASP A 93 30.48 -14.55 -0.89
CA ASP A 93 30.30 -15.67 0.02
C ASP A 93 30.48 -15.10 1.42
N SER A 94 29.42 -15.07 2.22
CA SER A 94 29.51 -14.51 3.57
C SER A 94 30.38 -15.37 4.50
N GLY A 95 30.73 -16.60 4.09
CA GLY A 95 31.12 -17.64 5.02
C GLY A 95 30.01 -17.95 6.02
N TRP A 96 30.31 -18.77 7.02
CA TRP A 96 29.40 -18.98 8.15
C TRP A 96 29.46 -17.80 9.11
N VAL A 97 28.39 -17.00 9.14
CA VAL A 97 28.25 -15.88 10.07
C VAL A 97 27.50 -16.36 11.32
N PRO A 98 28.09 -16.30 12.53
CA PRO A 98 27.45 -16.75 13.76
C PRO A 98 26.38 -15.75 14.22
N SER A 99 25.20 -15.85 13.62
CA SER A 99 24.06 -14.96 13.89
C SER A 99 22.75 -15.70 13.64
N ASP A 100 21.75 -15.35 14.44
CA ASP A 100 20.37 -15.78 14.28
C ASP A 100 19.56 -14.80 13.40
N ALA A 101 20.15 -13.72 12.90
CA ALA A 101 19.47 -12.75 12.04
C ALA A 101 19.04 -13.38 10.71
N MET A 102 17.84 -13.01 10.23
CA MET A 102 17.26 -13.54 8.99
C MET A 102 16.43 -12.51 8.21
N GLN A 103 16.44 -11.26 8.66
CA GLN A 103 15.67 -10.16 8.09
C GLN A 103 16.64 -9.04 7.71
N LEU A 104 16.51 -8.55 6.48
CA LEU A 104 17.16 -7.34 5.97
C LEU A 104 18.70 -7.34 6.09
N ILE A 105 19.32 -8.48 5.82
CA ILE A 105 20.78 -8.64 5.84
C ILE A 105 21.38 -7.92 4.62
N LYS A 106 22.10 -6.82 4.85
CA LYS A 106 22.78 -6.05 3.81
C LYS A 106 23.79 -6.90 3.05
N TYR A 107 23.76 -6.80 1.72
CA TYR A 107 24.80 -7.31 0.84
C TYR A 107 26.15 -6.68 1.19
N ASN A 108 27.18 -7.52 1.36
CA ASN A 108 28.53 -7.09 1.71
C ASN A 108 29.59 -7.76 0.84
N GLY A 109 29.27 -7.94 -0.45
CA GLY A 109 30.15 -8.56 -1.44
C GLY A 109 30.89 -7.54 -2.29
N LYS A 110 31.36 -7.99 -3.46
CA LYS A 110 31.98 -7.11 -4.47
C LYS A 110 31.00 -6.05 -4.96
N PRO A 111 31.45 -4.85 -5.37
CA PRO A 111 30.58 -3.84 -5.96
C PRO A 111 29.72 -4.41 -7.08
N LEU A 112 28.41 -4.14 -7.01
CA LEU A 112 27.47 -4.51 -8.06
C LEU A 112 27.67 -3.61 -9.27
N GLN A 113 27.23 -4.07 -10.44
CA GLN A 113 27.24 -3.31 -11.68
C GLN A 113 25.82 -3.05 -12.14
N SER A 114 25.59 -1.91 -12.78
CA SER A 114 24.33 -1.58 -13.44
C SER A 114 23.98 -2.57 -14.56
N ASP A 115 22.68 -2.76 -14.81
CA ASP A 115 22.14 -3.71 -15.78
C ASP A 115 22.80 -5.09 -15.70
N ARG A 116 22.81 -5.69 -14.52
CA ARG A 116 23.27 -7.07 -14.30
C ARG A 116 22.26 -7.86 -13.50
N GLN A 117 22.19 -9.15 -13.78
CA GLN A 117 21.43 -10.09 -12.97
C GLN A 117 22.38 -10.78 -12.00
N TYR A 118 21.95 -10.90 -10.76
CA TYR A 118 22.63 -11.66 -9.73
C TYR A 118 21.70 -12.73 -9.20
N CYS A 119 22.26 -13.89 -8.89
CA CYS A 119 21.54 -14.97 -8.24
C CYS A 119 22.07 -15.11 -6.82
N TRP A 120 21.22 -15.51 -5.87
CA TRP A 120 21.64 -15.81 -4.51
C TRP A 120 20.86 -16.97 -3.90
N LYS A 121 21.47 -17.57 -2.88
CA LYS A 121 20.85 -18.59 -2.02
C LYS A 121 21.45 -18.53 -0.62
N VAL A 122 20.71 -19.01 0.36
CA VAL A 122 21.13 -19.01 1.77
C VAL A 122 21.05 -20.42 2.37
N SER A 123 22.02 -20.78 3.20
CA SER A 123 21.99 -21.98 4.05
C SER A 123 22.16 -21.55 5.51
N VAL A 124 21.67 -22.35 6.45
CA VAL A 124 21.67 -22.03 7.88
C VAL A 124 22.20 -23.19 8.71
N LYS A 125 22.67 -22.90 9.93
CA LYS A 125 22.94 -23.92 10.96
C LYS A 125 21.83 -23.93 11.98
N ASP A 126 21.37 -25.13 12.32
CA ASP A 126 20.34 -25.33 13.34
C ASP A 126 20.88 -25.19 14.77
N GLU A 127 20.04 -25.51 15.76
CA GLU A 127 20.39 -25.42 17.18
C GLU A 127 21.47 -26.41 17.63
N ARG A 128 21.79 -27.41 16.80
CA ARG A 128 22.81 -28.45 17.03
C ARG A 128 24.06 -28.23 16.17
N GLY A 129 24.08 -27.15 15.39
CA GLY A 129 25.17 -26.83 14.45
C GLY A 129 25.11 -27.60 13.14
N ASN A 130 24.03 -28.32 12.84
CA ASN A 130 23.88 -29.03 11.57
C ASN A 130 23.54 -28.03 10.45
N GLU A 131 24.22 -28.18 9.33
CA GLU A 131 23.98 -27.38 8.12
C GLU A 131 22.69 -27.83 7.42
N SER A 132 21.86 -26.86 7.05
CA SER A 132 20.71 -27.09 6.18
C SER A 132 21.14 -27.22 4.73
N GLY A 133 20.25 -27.76 3.89
CA GLY A 133 20.32 -27.48 2.46
C GLY A 133 20.26 -25.97 2.20
N PHE A 134 20.76 -25.52 1.06
CA PHE A 134 20.51 -24.16 0.60
C PHE A 134 19.04 -23.98 0.26
N SER A 135 18.54 -22.74 0.39
CA SER A 135 17.25 -22.33 -0.12
C SER A 135 17.16 -22.57 -1.63
N GLU A 136 15.93 -22.51 -2.16
CA GLU A 136 15.74 -22.23 -3.59
C GLU A 136 16.56 -20.98 -3.97
N VAL A 137 17.16 -21.02 -5.16
CA VAL A 137 17.92 -19.88 -5.66
C VAL A 137 16.93 -18.79 -6.07
N SER A 138 17.16 -17.61 -5.53
CA SER A 138 16.48 -16.38 -5.92
C SER A 138 17.41 -15.52 -6.77
N ALA A 139 16.86 -14.52 -7.43
CA ALA A 139 17.63 -13.58 -8.24
C ALA A 139 17.22 -12.14 -7.95
N TRP A 140 17.99 -11.19 -8.43
CA TRP A 140 17.51 -9.84 -8.70
C TRP A 140 18.29 -9.30 -9.88
N SER A 141 17.77 -8.26 -10.54
CA SER A 141 18.57 -7.46 -11.45
C SER A 141 18.77 -6.05 -10.93
N THR A 142 19.95 -5.51 -11.18
CA THR A 142 20.26 -4.11 -10.93
C THR A 142 19.70 -3.24 -12.03
N GLY A 143 19.31 -2.03 -11.64
CA GLY A 143 18.96 -0.95 -12.54
C GLY A 143 20.20 -0.20 -13.00
N LEU A 144 20.06 1.11 -13.16
CA LEU A 144 21.17 2.04 -13.39
C LEU A 144 21.42 2.81 -12.10
N PHE A 145 22.65 2.79 -11.59
CA PHE A 145 23.01 3.37 -10.29
C PHE A 145 23.25 4.88 -10.37
N SER A 146 23.70 5.40 -11.50
CA SER A 146 23.93 6.84 -11.69
C SER A 146 23.08 7.45 -12.81
N GLN A 147 22.73 8.73 -12.64
CA GLN A 147 22.07 9.53 -13.68
C GLN A 147 22.91 9.60 -14.97
N ASP A 148 24.24 9.63 -14.84
CA ASP A 148 25.18 9.75 -15.96
C ASP A 148 25.22 8.50 -16.87
N GLU A 149 24.68 7.38 -16.40
CA GLU A 149 24.55 6.16 -17.22
C GLU A 149 23.44 6.26 -18.27
N TRP A 150 22.52 7.21 -18.10
CA TRP A 150 21.48 7.52 -19.07
C TRP A 150 22.07 8.35 -20.21
N THR A 151 22.10 7.74 -21.40
CA THR A 151 22.49 8.39 -22.66
C THR A 151 21.30 8.71 -23.55
N ALA A 152 20.11 8.24 -23.17
CA ALA A 152 18.86 8.55 -23.83
C ALA A 152 18.42 9.99 -23.55
N LYS A 153 17.55 10.50 -24.42
CA LYS A 153 16.92 11.80 -24.29
C LYS A 153 15.46 11.63 -23.89
N TRP A 154 14.94 12.58 -23.12
CA TRP A 154 13.50 12.67 -22.92
C TRP A 154 12.81 13.06 -24.22
N ILE A 155 11.75 12.33 -24.58
CA ILE A 155 10.97 12.58 -25.78
C ILE A 155 9.48 12.79 -25.46
N GLY A 156 8.78 13.58 -26.28
CA GLY A 156 7.34 13.84 -26.20
C GLY A 156 6.77 14.35 -27.53
N THR A 157 5.48 14.69 -27.57
CA THR A 157 4.79 15.13 -28.81
C THR A 157 5.09 16.59 -29.18
N GLY A 158 5.46 17.43 -28.21
CA GLY A 158 5.54 18.88 -28.38
C GLY A 158 4.24 19.62 -28.06
N GLU A 159 3.15 18.89 -27.83
CA GLU A 159 1.91 19.45 -27.29
C GLU A 159 2.04 19.69 -25.78
N ALA A 160 1.19 20.58 -25.26
CA ALA A 160 1.07 20.82 -23.82
C ALA A 160 -0.38 21.14 -23.48
N TYR A 161 -0.85 20.61 -22.35
CA TYR A 161 -2.17 20.94 -21.82
C TYR A 161 -2.23 22.40 -21.35
N ASP A 162 -3.16 23.16 -21.92
CA ASP A 162 -3.51 24.50 -21.47
C ASP A 162 -4.85 24.46 -20.70
N PRO A 163 -4.85 24.69 -19.38
CA PRO A 163 -6.10 24.72 -18.60
C PRO A 163 -7.04 25.86 -18.99
N ALA A 164 -6.58 26.91 -19.66
CA ALA A 164 -7.45 27.97 -20.18
C ALA A 164 -8.40 27.45 -21.28
N GLU A 165 -8.07 26.32 -21.90
CA GLU A 165 -8.89 25.69 -22.93
C GLU A 165 -9.94 24.70 -22.39
N GLY A 166 -10.03 24.52 -21.07
CA GLY A 166 -10.96 23.60 -20.42
C GLY A 166 -10.38 22.19 -20.25
N SER A 167 -11.20 21.15 -20.47
CA SER A 167 -10.77 19.74 -20.35
C SER A 167 -9.64 19.39 -21.31
N ASN A 168 -8.89 18.33 -20.98
CA ASN A 168 -7.84 17.81 -21.84
C ASN A 168 -8.37 17.48 -23.24
N LYS A 169 -7.57 17.85 -24.26
CA LYS A 169 -7.80 17.53 -25.67
C LYS A 169 -6.65 16.74 -26.29
N MET A 170 -5.57 16.49 -25.54
CA MET A 170 -4.43 15.71 -26.03
C MET A 170 -4.76 14.22 -25.95
N PRO A 171 -4.60 13.47 -27.06
CA PRO A 171 -4.70 12.02 -27.01
C PRO A 171 -3.54 11.44 -26.21
N ASP A 172 -3.69 10.19 -25.78
CA ASP A 172 -2.59 9.41 -25.21
C ASP A 172 -1.68 8.96 -26.35
N PRO A 173 -0.48 9.54 -26.53
CA PRO A 173 0.29 9.36 -27.77
C PRO A 173 0.98 8.01 -27.88
N TRP A 174 1.07 7.50 -29.11
CA TRP A 174 1.98 6.42 -29.48
C TRP A 174 3.34 6.98 -29.88
N PHE A 175 4.39 6.25 -29.54
CA PHE A 175 5.74 6.44 -30.04
C PHE A 175 6.26 5.13 -30.60
N ARG A 176 7.03 5.17 -31.69
CA ARG A 176 7.68 3.98 -32.25
C ARG A 176 9.06 4.28 -32.83
N LYS A 177 9.92 3.28 -32.82
CA LYS A 177 11.21 3.28 -33.53
C LYS A 177 11.44 1.92 -34.19
N THR A 178 11.63 1.95 -35.50
CA THR A 178 12.11 0.81 -36.28
C THR A 178 13.64 0.80 -36.29
N PHE A 179 14.25 -0.36 -36.08
CA PHE A 179 15.69 -0.55 -36.19
C PHE A 179 16.00 -1.98 -36.64
N ARG A 180 17.23 -2.19 -37.11
CA ARG A 180 17.67 -3.49 -37.62
C ARG A 180 18.79 -4.07 -36.76
N LEU A 181 18.65 -5.34 -36.40
CA LEU A 181 19.66 -6.10 -35.66
C LEU A 181 20.38 -7.09 -36.58
N LYS A 182 21.70 -7.20 -36.42
CA LYS A 182 22.52 -8.17 -37.16
C LYS A 182 22.27 -9.61 -36.70
N GLU A 183 21.95 -9.77 -35.42
CA GLU A 183 21.64 -11.03 -34.74
C GLU A 183 20.64 -10.79 -33.60
N LYS A 184 19.98 -11.85 -33.12
CA LYS A 184 19.07 -11.77 -31.97
C LYS A 184 19.89 -11.65 -30.67
N PRO A 185 19.60 -10.69 -29.78
CA PRO A 185 20.30 -10.59 -28.51
C PRO A 185 19.90 -11.72 -27.56
N SER A 186 20.85 -12.17 -26.75
CA SER A 186 20.60 -13.10 -25.64
C SER A 186 20.01 -12.39 -24.42
N LYS A 187 20.33 -11.09 -24.26
CA LYS A 187 19.86 -10.22 -23.18
C LYS A 187 19.59 -8.82 -23.71
N ALA A 188 18.49 -8.22 -23.26
CA ALA A 188 18.12 -6.85 -23.52
C ALA A 188 17.15 -6.37 -22.43
N THR A 189 17.63 -5.54 -21.50
CA THR A 189 16.79 -4.92 -20.47
C THR A 189 16.47 -3.49 -20.91
N PHE A 190 15.18 -3.19 -21.12
CA PHE A 190 14.72 -1.84 -21.45
C PHE A 190 14.24 -1.13 -20.20
N PHE A 191 15.01 -0.12 -19.77
CA PHE A 191 14.65 0.74 -18.65
C PHE A 191 13.82 1.90 -19.17
N VAL A 192 12.60 2.05 -18.66
CA VAL A 192 11.63 3.07 -19.14
C VAL A 192 11.17 3.92 -17.97
N ALA A 193 11.45 5.22 -18.01
CA ALA A 193 10.94 6.21 -17.07
C ALA A 193 9.99 7.19 -17.77
N SER A 194 8.83 7.49 -17.17
CA SER A 194 7.84 8.39 -17.76
C SER A 194 7.31 9.40 -16.75
N VAL A 195 6.88 10.55 -17.26
CA VAL A 195 5.96 11.47 -16.59
C VAL A 195 4.57 11.17 -17.14
N GLY A 196 3.62 10.85 -16.25
CA GLY A 196 2.41 10.14 -16.65
C GLY A 196 2.63 8.63 -16.71
N TYR A 197 1.78 7.92 -17.44
CA TYR A 197 1.85 6.46 -17.54
C TYR A 197 2.47 5.97 -18.84
N HIS A 198 2.91 4.71 -18.89
CA HIS A 198 3.38 4.07 -20.13
C HIS A 198 2.98 2.59 -20.23
N GLU A 199 2.89 2.12 -21.47
CA GLU A 199 2.97 0.71 -21.85
C GLU A 199 4.10 0.51 -22.88
N VAL A 200 4.71 -0.67 -22.88
CA VAL A 200 5.83 -1.03 -23.78
C VAL A 200 5.39 -2.15 -24.72
N TYR A 201 5.72 -2.02 -26.01
CA TYR A 201 5.47 -3.02 -27.03
C TYR A 201 6.74 -3.33 -27.82
N VAL A 202 6.96 -4.60 -28.15
CA VAL A 202 8.07 -5.05 -28.99
C VAL A 202 7.51 -5.99 -30.05
N ASN A 203 7.65 -5.62 -31.33
CA ASN A 203 7.15 -6.40 -32.47
C ASN A 203 5.67 -6.83 -32.30
N GLY A 204 4.81 -5.93 -31.83
CA GLY A 204 3.39 -6.19 -31.58
C GLY A 204 3.06 -6.80 -30.22
N GLN A 205 4.02 -7.35 -29.49
CA GLN A 205 3.81 -7.95 -28.16
C GLN A 205 3.89 -6.89 -27.05
N LYS A 206 2.87 -6.81 -26.18
CA LYS A 206 2.94 -6.00 -24.94
C LYS A 206 3.94 -6.64 -23.97
N MET A 207 4.84 -5.84 -23.42
CA MET A 207 5.84 -6.28 -22.45
C MET A 207 5.33 -6.04 -21.03
N GLY A 208 5.27 -7.11 -20.24
CA GLY A 208 4.65 -7.10 -18.92
C GLY A 208 3.13 -6.99 -18.95
N ASP A 209 2.51 -7.18 -17.79
CA ASP A 209 1.06 -7.06 -17.55
C ASP A 209 0.72 -5.81 -16.73
N HIS A 210 1.67 -4.88 -16.63
CA HIS A 210 1.56 -3.69 -15.78
C HIS A 210 0.38 -2.81 -16.21
N LEU A 211 -0.30 -2.26 -15.21
CA LEU A 211 -1.37 -1.27 -15.37
C LEU A 211 -0.97 0.04 -14.71
N LEU A 212 -1.34 1.17 -15.33
CA LEU A 212 -1.16 2.51 -14.75
C LEU A 212 0.25 2.67 -14.18
N ALA A 213 1.25 2.31 -14.98
CA ALA A 213 2.65 2.24 -14.60
C ALA A 213 3.41 3.45 -15.15
N PRO A 214 4.40 4.00 -14.44
CA PRO A 214 4.91 3.55 -13.15
C PRO A 214 4.03 3.98 -11.95
N ALA A 215 4.41 3.55 -10.75
CA ALA A 215 3.88 4.06 -9.49
C ALA A 215 4.02 5.59 -9.45
N VAL A 216 3.03 6.25 -8.88
CA VAL A 216 2.93 7.72 -8.85
C VAL A 216 4.05 8.27 -7.98
N THR A 217 4.66 9.37 -8.39
CA THR A 217 5.69 10.06 -7.62
C THR A 217 5.60 11.56 -7.89
N ASP A 218 6.32 12.37 -7.12
CA ASP A 218 6.36 13.80 -7.37
C ASP A 218 7.18 14.13 -8.63
N HIS A 219 6.47 14.41 -9.72
CA HIS A 219 7.08 14.77 -11.00
C HIS A 219 7.67 16.20 -11.03
N THR A 220 7.74 16.92 -9.91
CA THR A 220 8.65 18.07 -9.79
C THR A 220 10.09 17.68 -9.42
N LYS A 221 10.29 16.44 -8.95
CA LYS A 221 11.60 15.94 -8.47
C LYS A 221 12.07 14.70 -9.22
N ARG A 222 11.15 13.80 -9.56
CA ARG A 222 11.48 12.41 -9.90
C ARG A 222 10.64 11.84 -11.02
N ALA A 223 11.25 10.93 -11.77
CA ALA A 223 10.52 9.95 -12.58
C ALA A 223 10.99 8.54 -12.22
N ARG A 224 10.03 7.65 -12.00
CA ARG A 224 10.30 6.24 -11.71
C ARG A 224 10.53 5.48 -13.01
N TYR A 225 11.54 4.62 -13.04
CA TYR A 225 11.73 3.69 -14.14
C TYR A 225 11.39 2.25 -13.75
N ILE A 226 10.97 1.48 -14.76
CA ILE A 226 10.74 0.05 -14.71
C ILE A 226 11.66 -0.65 -15.71
N ALA A 227 12.19 -1.81 -15.33
CA ALA A 227 13.01 -2.65 -16.19
C ALA A 227 12.16 -3.74 -16.88
N TYR A 228 12.17 -3.77 -18.22
CA TYR A 228 11.48 -4.76 -19.04
C TYR A 228 12.51 -5.67 -19.73
N ASP A 229 12.41 -6.98 -19.56
CA ASP A 229 13.18 -7.92 -20.39
C ASP A 229 12.52 -8.02 -21.76
N ILE A 230 13.21 -7.52 -22.80
CA ILE A 230 12.73 -7.48 -24.18
C ILE A 230 13.47 -8.46 -25.11
N ALA A 231 14.47 -9.19 -24.62
CA ALA A 231 15.35 -10.01 -25.46
C ALA A 231 14.57 -11.06 -26.25
N SER A 232 13.62 -11.73 -25.58
CA SER A 232 12.82 -12.81 -26.16
C SER A 232 11.91 -12.34 -27.30
N ALA A 233 11.41 -11.10 -27.23
CA ALA A 233 10.52 -10.49 -28.22
C ALA A 233 11.27 -9.87 -29.42
N LEU A 234 12.59 -9.70 -29.32
CA LEU A 234 13.44 -9.24 -30.43
C LEU A 234 13.82 -10.40 -31.38
N GLN A 235 14.15 -10.02 -32.61
CA GLN A 235 14.57 -10.93 -33.67
C GLN A 235 15.77 -10.41 -34.46
N GLN A 236 16.44 -11.27 -35.21
CA GLN A 236 17.38 -10.83 -36.23
C GLN A 236 16.63 -10.09 -37.35
N GLY A 237 17.21 -9.03 -37.89
CA GLY A 237 16.57 -8.20 -38.91
C GLY A 237 15.76 -7.07 -38.30
N ASP A 238 14.63 -6.73 -38.92
CA ASP A 238 13.86 -5.54 -38.57
C ASP A 238 13.03 -5.77 -37.30
N ASN A 239 13.08 -4.80 -36.39
CA ASN A 239 12.37 -4.78 -35.13
C ASN A 239 11.70 -3.42 -34.93
N VAL A 240 10.64 -3.41 -34.14
CA VAL A 240 10.00 -2.19 -33.64
C VAL A 240 9.88 -2.27 -32.13
N ILE A 241 10.29 -1.20 -31.46
CA ILE A 241 9.88 -0.91 -30.09
C ILE A 241 8.90 0.25 -30.15
N ALA A 242 7.80 0.10 -29.43
CA ALA A 242 6.73 1.08 -29.32
C ALA A 242 6.44 1.39 -27.85
N LEU A 243 6.09 2.64 -27.58
CA LEU A 243 5.68 3.14 -26.28
C LEU A 243 4.29 3.78 -26.44
N TRP A 244 3.38 3.50 -25.53
CA TRP A 244 2.11 4.21 -25.45
C TRP A 244 2.09 4.98 -24.14
N LEU A 245 2.02 6.31 -24.20
CA LEU A 245 2.04 7.14 -23.01
C LEU A 245 0.65 7.63 -22.63
N GLY A 246 0.34 7.60 -21.34
CA GLY A 246 -0.91 8.10 -20.77
C GLY A 246 -0.77 9.51 -20.20
N THR A 247 -1.67 10.41 -20.61
CA THR A 247 -1.67 11.84 -20.26
C THR A 247 -1.78 12.05 -18.75
N SER A 248 -2.86 11.59 -18.11
CA SER A 248 -3.04 11.42 -16.66
C SER A 248 -2.18 12.31 -15.74
N TRP A 249 -1.26 11.75 -14.94
CA TRP A 249 -0.43 12.52 -14.00
C TRP A 249 0.50 13.56 -14.64
N SER A 250 0.75 13.50 -15.95
CA SER A 250 1.59 14.49 -16.64
C SER A 250 0.94 15.86 -16.74
N ILE A 251 -0.39 15.94 -16.64
CA ILE A 251 -1.13 17.20 -16.67
C ILE A 251 -1.53 17.68 -15.27
N TYR A 252 -1.16 16.97 -14.20
CA TYR A 252 -1.50 17.36 -12.84
C TYR A 252 -0.87 18.72 -12.50
N ALA A 253 -1.71 19.73 -12.22
CA ALA A 253 -1.27 21.12 -12.09
C ALA A 253 -0.14 21.35 -11.07
N PRO A 254 -0.13 20.72 -9.88
CA PRO A 254 0.95 20.87 -8.91
C PRO A 254 2.32 20.38 -9.40
N TYR A 255 2.35 19.49 -10.40
CA TYR A 255 3.59 19.00 -11.00
C TYR A 255 4.11 19.88 -12.12
N ALA A 256 3.44 20.97 -12.49
CA ALA A 256 3.94 21.88 -13.52
C ALA A 256 5.25 22.55 -13.09
N THR A 257 6.26 22.48 -13.96
CA THR A 257 7.55 23.21 -13.82
C THR A 257 7.93 23.81 -15.17
N ALA A 258 8.80 24.83 -15.17
CA ALA A 258 9.13 25.57 -16.40
C ALA A 258 9.93 24.75 -17.42
N ASP A 259 10.63 23.71 -16.96
CA ASP A 259 11.55 22.87 -17.73
C ASP A 259 10.89 21.63 -18.38
N LYS A 260 9.59 21.40 -18.13
CA LYS A 260 8.85 20.30 -18.76
C LYS A 260 7.44 20.71 -19.20
N PRO A 261 6.91 20.13 -20.28
CA PRO A 261 5.54 20.38 -20.70
C PRO A 261 4.54 19.71 -19.74
N ARG A 262 3.32 20.25 -19.67
CA ARG A 262 2.17 19.52 -19.11
C ARG A 262 1.66 18.53 -20.14
N ALA A 263 2.45 17.49 -20.40
CA ALA A 263 2.18 16.44 -21.37
C ALA A 263 3.04 15.22 -21.04
N PRO A 264 2.65 14.01 -21.49
CA PRO A 264 3.43 12.82 -21.20
C PRO A 264 4.77 12.87 -21.93
N ILE A 265 5.85 12.59 -21.20
CA ILE A 265 7.21 12.49 -21.72
C ILE A 265 7.86 11.21 -21.20
N VAL A 266 8.81 10.67 -21.97
CA VAL A 266 9.47 9.39 -21.66
C VAL A 266 10.96 9.44 -21.97
N ILE A 267 11.76 8.79 -21.13
CA ILE A 267 13.15 8.45 -21.41
C ILE A 267 13.32 6.94 -21.28
N ALA A 268 13.96 6.32 -22.26
CA ALA A 268 14.20 4.88 -22.21
C ALA A 268 15.49 4.46 -22.92
N GLN A 269 16.15 3.44 -22.37
CA GLN A 269 17.31 2.83 -23.00
C GLN A 269 17.42 1.32 -22.73
N ALA A 270 18.05 0.60 -23.66
CA ALA A 270 18.45 -0.79 -23.50
C ALA A 270 19.85 -1.01 -24.08
N ASP A 271 20.69 -1.73 -23.33
CA ASP A 271 21.86 -2.40 -23.89
C ASP A 271 21.50 -3.82 -24.31
N LEU A 272 21.95 -4.19 -25.51
CA LEU A 272 21.69 -5.49 -26.12
C LEU A 272 23.00 -6.28 -26.14
N PHE A 273 22.96 -7.52 -25.65
CA PHE A 273 24.12 -8.41 -25.55
C PHE A 273 23.93 -9.67 -26.37
N ASP A 274 25.01 -10.20 -26.94
CA ASP A 274 25.03 -11.50 -27.62
C ASP A 274 25.15 -12.67 -26.62
N GLU A 275 25.20 -13.91 -27.12
CA GLU A 275 25.37 -15.11 -26.27
C GLU A 275 26.70 -15.15 -25.50
N LYS A 276 27.71 -14.38 -25.92
CA LYS A 276 29.01 -14.27 -25.24
C LYS A 276 29.01 -13.17 -24.18
N GLY A 277 27.93 -12.39 -24.08
CA GLY A 277 27.83 -11.25 -23.17
C GLY A 277 28.50 -9.98 -23.67
N GLU A 278 28.87 -9.92 -24.96
CA GLU A 278 29.39 -8.72 -25.60
C GLU A 278 28.23 -7.80 -25.98
N LYS A 279 28.37 -6.50 -25.71
CA LYS A 279 27.37 -5.50 -26.09
C LYS A 279 27.41 -5.31 -27.61
N ILE A 280 26.32 -5.66 -28.28
CA ILE A 280 26.19 -5.58 -29.75
C ILE A 280 25.42 -4.36 -30.22
N ASN A 281 24.58 -3.77 -29.37
CA ASN A 281 23.82 -2.56 -29.70
C ASN A 281 23.38 -1.80 -28.44
N ARG A 282 23.01 -0.53 -28.61
CA ARG A 282 22.28 0.28 -27.63
C ARG A 282 21.10 0.94 -28.31
N ILE A 283 19.92 0.84 -27.70
CA ILE A 283 18.72 1.54 -28.13
C ILE A 283 18.45 2.65 -27.13
N VAL A 284 18.16 3.85 -27.63
CA VAL A 284 17.81 5.03 -26.83
C VAL A 284 16.58 5.74 -27.40
N THR A 285 15.83 6.41 -26.53
CA THR A 285 14.91 7.50 -26.90
C THR A 285 15.71 8.71 -27.38
N ASP A 286 15.37 9.22 -28.55
CA ASP A 286 16.04 10.31 -29.25
C ASP A 286 15.10 10.88 -30.34
N GLU A 287 15.58 11.87 -31.11
CA GLU A 287 14.81 12.55 -32.16
C GLU A 287 14.42 11.67 -33.36
N SER A 288 14.95 10.44 -33.44
CA SER A 288 14.59 9.51 -34.53
C SER A 288 13.30 8.73 -34.27
N TRP A 289 12.77 8.81 -33.03
CA TRP A 289 11.47 8.24 -32.71
C TRP A 289 10.37 9.02 -33.41
N LYS A 290 9.32 8.31 -33.81
CA LYS A 290 8.12 8.92 -34.38
C LYS A 290 6.95 8.83 -33.42
N THR A 291 6.00 9.75 -33.54
CA THR A 291 4.81 9.83 -32.71
C THR A 291 3.53 10.02 -33.52
N HIS A 292 2.42 9.55 -32.97
CA HIS A 292 1.09 9.67 -33.56
C HIS A 292 0.02 9.65 -32.46
N PRO A 293 -1.08 10.41 -32.61
CA PRO A 293 -2.21 10.34 -31.68
C PRO A 293 -2.87 8.96 -31.69
N SER A 294 -3.13 8.38 -30.52
CA SER A 294 -3.91 7.12 -30.43
C SER A 294 -5.43 7.38 -30.45
N PRO A 295 -6.25 6.32 -30.54
CA PRO A 295 -7.70 6.38 -30.31
C PRO A 295 -8.11 6.82 -28.90
N ASN A 296 -7.23 6.71 -27.90
CA ASN A 296 -7.56 6.96 -26.51
C ASN A 296 -7.21 8.39 -26.10
N MET A 297 -8.08 8.99 -25.30
CA MET A 297 -7.87 10.32 -24.74
C MET A 297 -8.48 10.44 -23.34
N LEU A 298 -7.73 11.03 -22.40
CA LEU A 298 -8.25 11.46 -21.11
C LEU A 298 -9.26 12.60 -21.29
N THR A 299 -10.42 12.50 -20.64
CA THR A 299 -11.51 13.49 -20.72
C THR A 299 -11.52 14.52 -19.59
N GLY A 300 -10.86 14.19 -18.47
CA GLY A 300 -10.72 15.09 -17.31
C GLY A 300 -9.48 15.98 -17.40
N ASN A 301 -9.25 16.78 -16.36
CA ASN A 301 -8.02 17.56 -16.19
C ASN A 301 -7.11 17.00 -15.08
N TRP A 302 -7.42 15.80 -14.59
CA TRP A 302 -6.65 15.05 -13.62
C TRP A 302 -6.45 15.78 -12.28
N GLY A 303 -7.53 16.33 -11.70
CA GLY A 303 -7.47 16.95 -10.38
C GLY A 303 -8.82 17.07 -9.68
N PHE A 304 -8.78 17.47 -8.41
CA PHE A 304 -9.97 17.74 -7.60
C PHE A 304 -10.67 19.04 -8.05
N GLY A 305 -12.01 19.02 -8.10
CA GLY A 305 -12.83 20.19 -8.41
C GLY A 305 -13.15 20.35 -9.91
N VAL A 306 -12.92 21.55 -10.46
CA VAL A 306 -13.33 21.92 -11.84
C VAL A 306 -12.66 20.98 -12.84
N GLY A 307 -13.42 20.17 -13.57
CA GLY A 307 -12.94 19.22 -14.59
C GLY A 307 -12.80 17.77 -14.11
N GLY A 308 -12.40 17.55 -12.86
CA GLY A 308 -12.28 16.22 -12.23
C GLY A 308 -11.24 15.29 -12.86
N TYR A 309 -11.12 14.08 -12.30
CA TYR A 309 -10.32 13.01 -12.90
C TYR A 309 -10.91 12.47 -14.21
N GLY A 310 -12.22 12.67 -14.43
CA GLY A 310 -12.92 12.24 -15.64
C GLY A 310 -12.80 10.74 -15.90
N GLY A 311 -12.83 10.37 -17.17
CA GLY A 311 -12.48 9.04 -17.64
C GLY A 311 -11.81 9.08 -19.00
N GLU A 312 -12.04 8.08 -19.83
CA GLU A 312 -11.39 7.95 -21.13
C GLU A 312 -12.42 7.95 -22.24
N ILE A 313 -12.10 8.60 -23.36
CA ILE A 313 -12.82 8.43 -24.61
C ILE A 313 -11.96 7.63 -25.57
N TRP A 314 -12.55 6.56 -26.10
CA TRP A 314 -11.97 5.76 -27.17
C TRP A 314 -12.69 6.06 -28.49
N ASP A 315 -11.97 6.57 -29.48
CA ASP A 315 -12.52 6.80 -30.82
C ASP A 315 -12.10 5.68 -31.79
N ALA A 316 -12.97 4.70 -31.98
CA ALA A 316 -12.66 3.53 -32.80
C ALA A 316 -12.41 3.87 -34.27
N ASN A 317 -12.86 5.04 -34.76
CA ASN A 317 -12.56 5.51 -36.12
C ASN A 317 -11.08 5.86 -36.32
N LYS A 318 -10.31 5.98 -35.23
CA LYS A 318 -8.88 6.30 -35.25
C LYS A 318 -7.98 5.09 -35.02
N GLU A 319 -8.53 3.89 -34.94
CA GLU A 319 -7.73 2.68 -34.79
C GLU A 319 -6.83 2.47 -36.00
N ILE A 320 -5.57 2.10 -35.75
CA ILE A 320 -4.57 1.83 -36.78
C ILE A 320 -4.00 0.44 -36.52
N ASP A 321 -4.38 -0.51 -37.36
CA ASP A 321 -3.89 -1.88 -37.26
C ASP A 321 -2.38 -1.96 -37.51
N GLY A 322 -1.70 -2.74 -36.67
CA GLY A 322 -0.29 -3.04 -36.83
C GLY A 322 0.67 -1.87 -36.61
N TRP A 323 0.23 -0.74 -36.03
CA TRP A 323 1.07 0.45 -35.77
C TRP A 323 2.40 0.12 -35.05
N ASN A 324 2.41 -0.92 -34.21
CA ASN A 324 3.55 -1.42 -33.45
C ASN A 324 4.27 -2.63 -34.11
N LEU A 325 4.01 -2.91 -35.38
CA LEU A 325 4.70 -3.92 -36.19
C LEU A 325 5.73 -3.27 -37.14
N SER A 326 6.76 -4.03 -37.51
CA SER A 326 7.81 -3.59 -38.44
C SER A 326 7.33 -3.39 -39.89
N THR A 327 6.22 -4.03 -40.27
CA THR A 327 5.61 -3.90 -41.59
C THR A 327 4.79 -2.63 -41.78
N PHE A 328 4.57 -1.86 -40.71
CA PHE A 328 3.80 -0.62 -40.76
C PHE A 328 4.57 0.53 -41.40
N ASP A 329 3.89 1.28 -42.27
CA ASP A 329 4.42 2.48 -42.93
C ASP A 329 4.16 3.72 -42.08
N ASP A 330 5.18 4.17 -41.36
CA ASP A 330 5.12 5.33 -40.46
C ASP A 330 5.61 6.63 -41.11
N ARG A 331 5.70 6.71 -42.44
CA ARG A 331 6.22 7.91 -43.14
C ARG A 331 5.41 9.18 -42.87
N THR A 332 4.13 9.04 -42.51
CA THR A 332 3.23 10.16 -42.20
C THR A 332 3.22 10.53 -40.72
N TRP A 333 3.95 9.80 -39.86
CA TRP A 333 4.04 10.10 -38.43
C TRP A 333 5.06 11.23 -38.19
N ASP A 334 4.77 12.06 -37.20
CA ASP A 334 5.64 13.16 -36.80
C ASP A 334 6.86 12.63 -36.05
N PHE A 335 7.96 13.39 -36.05
CA PHE A 335 9.11 13.09 -35.21
C PHE A 335 8.87 13.54 -33.76
N ALA A 336 9.37 12.76 -32.82
CA ALA A 336 9.31 13.11 -31.40
C ALA A 336 10.18 14.33 -31.08
N GLN A 337 9.73 15.16 -30.16
CA GLN A 337 10.47 16.33 -29.68
C GLN A 337 11.31 16.00 -28.45
N ILE A 338 12.48 16.62 -28.33
CA ILE A 338 13.40 16.44 -27.20
C ILE A 338 13.08 17.40 -26.07
N PHE A 339 13.14 16.89 -24.84
CA PHE A 339 13.05 17.66 -23.60
C PHE A 339 14.28 17.44 -22.72
N THR A 340 14.51 18.36 -21.77
CA THR A 340 15.61 18.27 -20.79
C THR A 340 15.12 18.60 -19.38
N PRO A 341 14.14 17.84 -18.84
CA PRO A 341 13.62 18.09 -17.51
C PRO A 341 14.66 17.73 -16.44
N ALA A 342 14.68 18.49 -15.34
CA ALA A 342 15.55 18.27 -14.19
C ALA A 342 14.93 17.23 -13.22
N LEU A 343 14.76 16.00 -13.70
CA LEU A 343 14.20 14.89 -12.91
C LEU A 343 15.28 13.90 -12.48
N THR A 344 15.20 13.47 -11.23
CA THR A 344 15.94 12.29 -10.75
C THR A 344 15.28 11.03 -11.30
N LEU A 345 16.05 10.22 -12.02
CA LEU A 345 15.63 8.88 -12.45
C LEU A 345 15.92 7.88 -11.34
N SER A 346 14.92 7.11 -10.92
CA SER A 346 15.12 6.08 -9.90
C SER A 346 14.21 4.88 -10.14
N SER A 347 14.62 3.72 -9.69
CA SER A 347 13.82 2.50 -9.76
C SER A 347 12.53 2.70 -8.98
N GLN A 348 11.46 2.05 -9.45
CA GLN A 348 10.16 2.10 -8.78
C GLN A 348 10.21 1.50 -7.36
N ARG A 349 11.03 0.47 -7.11
CA ARG A 349 11.23 -0.16 -5.79
C ARG A 349 9.94 -0.57 -5.05
N VAL A 350 8.87 -0.86 -5.80
CA VAL A 350 7.60 -1.42 -5.33
C VAL A 350 6.98 -2.25 -6.46
N GLU A 351 6.14 -3.23 -6.12
CA GLU A 351 5.36 -4.01 -7.07
C GLU A 351 4.57 -3.10 -8.05
N THR A 352 4.36 -3.58 -9.26
CA THR A 352 3.49 -2.90 -10.24
C THR A 352 2.01 -3.09 -9.87
N ASN A 353 1.12 -2.28 -10.45
CA ASN A 353 -0.32 -2.49 -10.25
C ASN A 353 -0.79 -3.70 -11.05
N ARG A 354 -1.74 -4.45 -10.48
CA ARG A 354 -2.35 -5.64 -11.08
C ARG A 354 -3.87 -5.60 -11.00
N ILE A 355 -4.53 -6.31 -11.92
CA ILE A 355 -5.93 -6.70 -11.75
C ILE A 355 -6.05 -7.78 -10.68
N LEU A 356 -7.11 -7.72 -9.89
CA LEU A 356 -7.50 -8.78 -8.95
C LEU A 356 -8.78 -9.47 -9.43
N ASP A 357 -9.66 -9.86 -8.50
CA ASP A 357 -10.84 -10.66 -8.81
C ASP A 357 -11.77 -9.97 -9.83
N GLU A 358 -12.28 -10.77 -10.78
CA GLU A 358 -13.28 -10.30 -11.75
C GLU A 358 -14.62 -10.05 -11.04
N ILE A 359 -15.13 -8.83 -11.21
CA ILE A 359 -16.43 -8.38 -10.71
C ILE A 359 -17.41 -8.47 -11.86
N GLN A 360 -18.46 -9.27 -11.67
CA GLN A 360 -19.56 -9.43 -12.63
C GLN A 360 -20.81 -8.68 -12.16
N PRO A 361 -21.55 -8.02 -13.07
CA PRO A 361 -22.76 -7.31 -12.68
C PRO A 361 -23.86 -8.25 -12.20
N ILE A 362 -24.54 -7.84 -11.14
CA ILE A 362 -25.65 -8.60 -10.56
C ILE A 362 -26.99 -8.25 -11.20
N ALA A 363 -27.14 -7.05 -11.79
CA ALA A 363 -28.37 -6.60 -12.44
C ALA A 363 -28.10 -5.62 -13.60
N ILE A 364 -29.02 -5.60 -14.56
CA ILE A 364 -29.10 -4.57 -15.61
C ILE A 364 -30.58 -4.16 -15.73
N GLU A 365 -30.84 -2.88 -15.65
CA GLU A 365 -32.15 -2.25 -15.76
C GLU A 365 -32.22 -1.42 -17.04
N SER A 366 -33.29 -1.57 -17.81
CA SER A 366 -33.60 -0.66 -18.92
C SER A 366 -34.44 0.50 -18.39
N ARG A 367 -34.04 1.73 -18.69
CA ARG A 367 -34.71 2.95 -18.21
C ARG A 367 -35.62 3.57 -19.28
N PRO A 368 -36.65 4.35 -18.89
CA PRO A 368 -37.58 4.97 -19.84
C PRO A 368 -36.94 5.94 -20.84
N ASP A 369 -35.77 6.50 -20.51
CA ASP A 369 -35.00 7.38 -21.38
C ASP A 369 -34.12 6.64 -22.42
N GLY A 370 -34.23 5.30 -22.47
CA GLY A 370 -33.45 4.44 -23.35
C GLY A 370 -32.05 4.10 -22.83
N SER A 371 -31.65 4.57 -21.65
CA SER A 371 -30.39 4.20 -21.02
C SER A 371 -30.48 2.85 -20.30
N PHE A 372 -29.32 2.27 -19.99
CA PHE A 372 -29.21 1.03 -19.21
C PHE A 372 -28.43 1.28 -17.93
N ARG A 373 -28.99 0.96 -16.76
CA ARG A 373 -28.28 1.01 -15.48
C ARG A 373 -27.79 -0.37 -15.10
N VAL A 374 -26.50 -0.49 -14.79
CA VAL A 374 -25.84 -1.71 -14.36
C VAL A 374 -25.54 -1.61 -12.86
N ASP A 375 -25.88 -2.66 -12.12
CA ASP A 375 -25.42 -2.87 -10.73
C ASP A 375 -24.24 -3.83 -10.74
N MET A 376 -23.03 -3.35 -10.42
CA MET A 376 -21.84 -4.20 -10.28
C MET A 376 -21.85 -5.04 -8.99
N GLY A 377 -22.81 -4.80 -8.09
CA GLY A 377 -23.00 -5.52 -6.82
C GLY A 377 -22.07 -5.06 -5.70
N VAL A 378 -20.95 -4.41 -6.03
CA VAL A 378 -19.93 -3.92 -5.09
C VAL A 378 -19.38 -2.59 -5.59
N ASN A 379 -19.09 -1.68 -4.67
CA ASN A 379 -18.33 -0.47 -4.98
C ASN A 379 -16.83 -0.80 -5.03
N PHE A 380 -16.16 -0.42 -6.12
CA PHE A 380 -14.75 -0.74 -6.35
C PHE A 380 -14.06 0.32 -7.20
N ALA A 381 -12.74 0.41 -7.09
CA ALA A 381 -11.83 1.22 -7.89
C ALA A 381 -11.01 0.35 -8.84
N GLY A 382 -11.11 0.61 -10.13
CA GLY A 382 -10.36 -0.14 -11.13
C GLY A 382 -10.84 0.08 -12.55
N ILE A 383 -10.77 -0.96 -13.36
CA ILE A 383 -11.08 -0.90 -14.79
C ILE A 383 -12.33 -1.68 -15.13
N THR A 384 -13.03 -1.26 -16.18
CA THR A 384 -14.12 -2.05 -16.77
C THR A 384 -13.83 -2.39 -18.22
N ALA A 385 -14.43 -3.48 -18.70
CA ALA A 385 -14.54 -3.82 -20.10
C ALA A 385 -16.02 -4.02 -20.44
N ILE A 386 -16.54 -3.24 -21.39
CA ILE A 386 -17.97 -3.18 -21.70
C ILE A 386 -18.16 -3.30 -23.21
N ARG A 387 -18.76 -4.40 -23.67
CA ARG A 387 -19.16 -4.56 -25.07
C ARG A 387 -20.49 -3.86 -25.32
N VAL A 388 -20.54 -3.05 -26.38
CA VAL A 388 -21.69 -2.20 -26.74
C VAL A 388 -21.97 -2.26 -28.24
N LYS A 389 -23.19 -1.88 -28.61
CA LYS A 389 -23.63 -1.71 -30.00
C LYS A 389 -24.25 -0.33 -30.19
N GLY A 390 -24.11 0.21 -31.39
CA GLY A 390 -24.58 1.54 -31.76
C GLY A 390 -24.54 1.73 -33.28
N ASN A 391 -24.98 2.89 -33.75
CA ASN A 391 -24.80 3.26 -35.15
C ASN A 391 -23.40 3.85 -35.36
N PRO A 392 -22.82 3.75 -36.56
CA PRO A 392 -21.55 4.41 -36.87
C PRO A 392 -21.57 5.90 -36.50
N GLY A 393 -20.55 6.36 -35.76
CA GLY A 393 -20.45 7.73 -35.26
C GLY A 393 -21.17 8.00 -33.93
N ASP A 394 -21.99 7.07 -33.41
CA ASP A 394 -22.61 7.22 -32.09
C ASP A 394 -21.53 7.27 -31.00
N THR A 395 -21.74 8.15 -30.01
CA THR A 395 -20.91 8.18 -28.78
C THR A 395 -21.66 7.48 -27.66
N ILE A 396 -21.18 6.30 -27.27
CA ILE A 396 -21.70 5.55 -26.13
C ILE A 396 -21.02 6.05 -24.87
N ARG A 397 -21.78 6.42 -23.83
CA ARG A 397 -21.25 6.95 -22.57
C ARG A 397 -21.45 5.98 -21.41
N PHE A 398 -20.45 5.91 -20.54
CA PHE A 398 -20.45 5.11 -19.31
C PHE A 398 -20.29 6.06 -18.13
N LEU A 399 -21.36 6.27 -17.36
CA LEU A 399 -21.40 7.21 -16.24
C LEU A 399 -21.34 6.41 -14.93
N TYR A 400 -20.32 6.67 -14.11
CA TYR A 400 -20.04 5.88 -12.90
C TYR A 400 -20.60 6.56 -11.66
N SER A 401 -21.22 5.77 -10.79
CA SER A 401 -21.82 6.27 -9.55
C SER A 401 -21.61 5.33 -8.37
N GLU A 402 -21.30 5.89 -7.21
CA GLU A 402 -21.34 5.15 -5.94
C GLU A 402 -22.78 4.96 -5.43
N ARG A 403 -23.74 5.75 -5.94
CA ARG A 403 -25.12 5.85 -5.45
C ARG A 403 -26.12 5.41 -6.50
N GLU A 404 -27.13 4.64 -6.09
CA GLU A 404 -28.12 4.12 -7.03
C GLU A 404 -28.96 5.24 -7.67
N GLN A 405 -29.33 6.21 -6.84
CA GLN A 405 -30.21 7.34 -7.18
C GLN A 405 -29.52 8.43 -8.02
N GLU A 406 -28.19 8.43 -8.07
CA GLU A 406 -27.42 9.38 -8.87
C GLU A 406 -26.92 8.70 -10.14
N GLU A 407 -27.05 9.40 -11.26
CA GLU A 407 -26.58 8.89 -12.55
C GLU A 407 -25.05 8.83 -12.63
N MET A 408 -24.39 9.79 -11.98
CA MET A 408 -22.94 9.95 -11.97
C MET A 408 -22.50 10.65 -10.69
N THR A 409 -21.46 10.13 -10.04
CA THR A 409 -20.79 10.81 -8.92
C THR A 409 -19.43 11.32 -9.37
N PHE A 410 -19.04 12.51 -8.91
CA PHE A 410 -17.69 13.09 -9.08
C PHE A 410 -17.18 13.20 -10.52
N ASN A 411 -18.09 13.37 -11.49
CA ASN A 411 -17.78 13.52 -12.91
C ASN A 411 -16.94 12.36 -13.50
N LEU A 412 -17.11 11.14 -12.98
CA LEU A 412 -16.44 9.96 -13.51
C LEU A 412 -17.25 9.40 -14.69
N GLN A 413 -16.74 9.62 -15.90
CA GLN A 413 -17.36 9.14 -17.13
C GLN A 413 -16.34 8.73 -18.19
N SER A 414 -16.65 7.66 -18.90
CA SER A 414 -15.92 7.23 -20.10
C SER A 414 -16.84 7.24 -21.32
N ALA A 415 -16.25 7.16 -22.51
CA ALA A 415 -16.99 7.09 -23.76
C ALA A 415 -16.32 6.21 -24.82
N TYR A 416 -17.13 5.70 -25.74
CA TYR A 416 -16.70 4.95 -26.92
C TYR A 416 -17.40 5.52 -28.16
N VAL A 417 -16.63 5.95 -29.15
CA VAL A 417 -17.15 6.39 -30.45
C VAL A 417 -17.17 5.21 -31.39
N MET A 418 -18.35 4.90 -31.92
CA MET A 418 -18.58 3.73 -32.76
C MET A 418 -17.97 3.92 -34.15
N ASP A 419 -17.31 2.87 -34.63
CA ASP A 419 -16.80 2.79 -36.00
C ASP A 419 -17.89 2.26 -36.97
N PRO A 420 -17.59 2.07 -38.27
CA PRO A 420 -18.54 1.50 -39.22
C PRO A 420 -19.03 0.08 -38.92
N SER A 421 -18.39 -0.67 -38.01
CA SER A 421 -18.81 -2.04 -37.66
C SER A 421 -20.10 -2.07 -36.84
N GLY A 422 -20.39 -1.01 -36.07
CA GLY A 422 -21.57 -0.91 -35.21
C GLY A 422 -21.48 -1.70 -33.89
N GLU A 423 -20.36 -2.35 -33.61
CA GLU A 423 -20.09 -3.06 -32.35
C GLU A 423 -18.69 -2.75 -31.82
N GLY A 424 -18.54 -2.62 -30.50
CA GLY A 424 -17.25 -2.26 -29.90
C GLY A 424 -17.09 -2.75 -28.47
N ILE A 425 -15.85 -2.69 -27.96
CA ILE A 425 -15.54 -2.94 -26.55
C ILE A 425 -14.80 -1.73 -26.02
N PHE A 426 -15.39 -1.02 -25.05
CA PHE A 426 -14.66 -0.03 -24.28
C PHE A 426 -13.90 -0.74 -23.17
N GLN A 427 -12.61 -0.42 -23.01
CA GLN A 427 -11.82 -0.84 -21.86
C GLN A 427 -10.91 0.30 -21.42
N ASN A 428 -10.92 0.61 -20.12
CA ASN A 428 -10.01 1.59 -19.54
C ASN A 428 -8.53 1.20 -19.71
N ARG A 429 -7.64 2.19 -19.83
CA ARG A 429 -6.20 1.95 -20.03
C ARG A 429 -5.32 2.82 -19.13
N PHE A 430 -5.41 4.14 -19.25
CA PHE A 430 -4.61 5.12 -18.51
C PHE A 430 -5.40 5.94 -17.48
N ASN A 431 -6.68 5.59 -17.27
CA ASN A 431 -7.47 6.04 -16.12
C ASN A 431 -8.19 4.84 -15.48
N TYR A 432 -8.68 5.04 -14.27
CA TYR A 432 -9.51 4.07 -13.55
C TYR A 432 -10.77 4.76 -13.02
N MET A 433 -11.82 3.96 -12.83
CA MET A 433 -13.14 4.40 -12.39
C MET A 433 -13.40 3.86 -10.98
N SER A 434 -14.23 4.57 -10.22
CA SER A 434 -14.73 4.11 -8.94
C SER A 434 -16.25 4.26 -8.90
N GLY A 435 -16.94 3.21 -8.49
CA GLY A 435 -18.39 3.16 -8.42
C GLY A 435 -18.96 1.75 -8.40
N ARG A 436 -20.20 1.62 -7.92
CA ARG A 436 -20.99 0.38 -7.99
C ARG A 436 -21.93 0.38 -9.20
N TRP A 437 -22.41 1.55 -9.60
CA TRP A 437 -23.42 1.71 -10.63
C TRP A 437 -22.81 2.29 -11.89
N ILE A 438 -23.22 1.77 -13.05
CA ILE A 438 -22.82 2.29 -14.35
C ILE A 438 -24.08 2.59 -15.16
N THR A 439 -24.28 3.85 -15.56
CA THR A 439 -25.33 4.22 -16.51
C THR A 439 -24.76 4.29 -17.92
N ILE A 440 -25.29 3.46 -18.82
CA ILE A 440 -24.87 3.35 -20.23
C ILE A 440 -25.88 4.12 -21.10
N LYS A 441 -25.41 5.15 -21.80
CA LYS A 441 -26.21 5.98 -22.71
C LYS A 441 -25.73 5.87 -24.16
N GLY A 442 -26.67 5.96 -25.09
CA GLY A 442 -26.40 5.93 -26.53
C GLY A 442 -26.33 4.53 -27.16
N ALA A 443 -26.36 3.45 -26.35
CA ALA A 443 -26.35 2.09 -26.87
C ALA A 443 -27.68 1.75 -27.56
N SER A 444 -27.61 1.11 -28.74
CA SER A 444 -28.80 0.75 -29.53
C SER A 444 -29.56 -0.46 -29.00
N SER A 445 -28.95 -1.23 -28.09
CA SER A 445 -29.54 -2.42 -27.47
C SER A 445 -28.96 -2.65 -26.07
N PRO A 446 -29.70 -3.32 -25.16
CA PRO A 446 -29.20 -3.63 -23.82
C PRO A 446 -27.96 -4.53 -23.89
N PRO A 447 -26.86 -4.19 -23.19
CA PRO A 447 -25.71 -5.09 -23.07
C PRO A 447 -26.10 -6.33 -22.27
N ARG A 448 -25.47 -7.48 -22.56
CA ARG A 448 -25.65 -8.70 -21.75
C ARG A 448 -24.78 -8.59 -20.49
N LYS A 449 -25.21 -9.20 -19.38
CA LYS A 449 -24.38 -9.23 -18.15
C LYS A 449 -22.97 -9.78 -18.39
N MET A 450 -22.85 -10.83 -19.21
CA MET A 450 -21.56 -11.44 -19.56
C MET A 450 -20.66 -10.57 -20.46
N ASP A 451 -21.20 -9.50 -21.04
CA ASP A 451 -20.50 -8.53 -21.88
C ASP A 451 -19.89 -7.37 -21.07
N ILE A 452 -20.11 -7.36 -19.76
CA ILE A 452 -19.64 -6.34 -18.82
C ILE A 452 -18.77 -7.03 -17.77
N LYS A 453 -17.56 -6.52 -17.60
CA LYS A 453 -16.60 -7.00 -16.60
C LYS A 453 -15.98 -5.83 -15.88
N GLY A 454 -15.79 -5.96 -14.58
CA GLY A 454 -14.99 -5.04 -13.77
C GLY A 454 -13.83 -5.79 -13.12
N TRP A 455 -12.75 -5.08 -12.84
CA TRP A 455 -11.65 -5.59 -12.02
C TRP A 455 -11.16 -4.49 -11.10
N MET A 456 -11.02 -4.79 -9.81
CA MET A 456 -10.28 -3.93 -8.90
C MET A 456 -8.82 -3.89 -9.34
N VAL A 457 -8.22 -2.70 -9.32
CA VAL A 457 -6.81 -2.49 -9.61
C VAL A 457 -6.13 -1.91 -8.39
N ARG A 458 -5.02 -2.51 -7.97
CA ARG A 458 -4.16 -1.98 -6.90
C ARG A 458 -2.70 -2.35 -7.11
N THR A 459 -1.81 -1.75 -6.32
CA THR A 459 -0.42 -2.21 -6.24
C THR A 459 -0.33 -3.68 -5.80
N GLY A 460 0.58 -4.43 -6.42
CA GLY A 460 0.61 -5.90 -6.42
C GLY A 460 1.06 -6.61 -5.14
N PHE A 461 1.07 -5.96 -3.97
CA PHE A 461 1.48 -6.58 -2.71
C PHE A 461 0.61 -7.80 -2.33
N GLU A 462 1.20 -8.76 -1.64
CA GLU A 462 0.51 -9.97 -1.18
C GLU A 462 -0.22 -9.79 0.16
N ASP A 463 -1.20 -10.65 0.42
CA ASP A 463 -1.81 -10.79 1.73
C ASP A 463 -0.78 -11.35 2.74
N ALA A 464 -0.85 -10.84 3.97
CA ALA A 464 -0.11 -11.36 5.11
C ALA A 464 -1.01 -12.12 6.08
N THR A 465 -2.30 -11.77 6.20
CA THR A 465 -3.21 -12.40 7.17
C THR A 465 -4.50 -12.91 6.54
N THR A 466 -4.89 -14.11 6.98
CA THR A 466 -6.28 -14.58 6.91
C THR A 466 -6.87 -14.62 8.32
N PHE A 467 -8.13 -14.22 8.48
CA PHE A 467 -8.82 -14.18 9.76
C PHE A 467 -10.27 -14.62 9.61
N SER A 468 -10.79 -15.28 10.65
CA SER A 468 -12.23 -15.53 10.81
C SER A 468 -12.58 -15.73 12.28
N CYS A 469 -13.82 -15.43 12.66
CA CYS A 469 -14.36 -15.70 13.99
C CYS A 469 -15.82 -16.16 13.97
N SER A 470 -16.37 -16.45 15.14
CA SER A 470 -17.75 -16.92 15.28
C SER A 470 -18.83 -15.88 15.01
N ASP A 471 -18.49 -14.59 15.00
CA ASP A 471 -19.45 -13.50 14.84
C ASP A 471 -19.47 -12.99 13.40
N SER A 472 -20.65 -13.02 12.77
CA SER A 472 -20.78 -12.65 11.36
C SER A 472 -20.62 -11.16 11.09
N LEU A 473 -20.94 -10.29 12.06
CA LEU A 473 -20.71 -8.87 11.94
C LEU A 473 -19.22 -8.57 11.97
N GLN A 474 -18.48 -9.17 12.90
CA GLN A 474 -17.03 -9.02 12.98
C GLN A 474 -16.32 -9.52 11.71
N ASN A 475 -16.73 -10.67 11.15
CA ASN A 475 -16.21 -11.13 9.86
C ASN A 475 -16.52 -10.16 8.72
N TRP A 476 -17.74 -9.60 8.70
CA TRP A 476 -18.13 -8.61 7.68
C TRP A 476 -17.29 -7.33 7.79
N ILE A 477 -17.06 -6.81 9.01
CA ILE A 477 -16.24 -5.63 9.24
C ILE A 477 -14.81 -5.88 8.76
N TYR A 478 -14.19 -7.01 9.17
CA TYR A 478 -12.83 -7.35 8.75
C TYR A 478 -12.70 -7.41 7.22
N ASN A 479 -13.61 -8.11 6.55
CA ASN A 479 -13.59 -8.26 5.09
C ASN A 479 -13.85 -6.92 4.37
N THR A 480 -14.78 -6.10 4.88
CA THR A 480 -15.11 -4.80 4.27
C THR A 480 -14.00 -3.79 4.47
N VAL A 481 -13.32 -3.82 5.62
CA VAL A 481 -12.13 -2.99 5.89
C VAL A 481 -10.99 -3.38 4.96
N LYS A 482 -10.70 -4.68 4.79
CA LYS A 482 -9.70 -5.17 3.82
C LYS A 482 -10.04 -4.75 2.40
N TRP A 483 -11.27 -5.01 1.96
CA TRP A 483 -11.75 -4.60 0.63
C TRP A 483 -11.58 -3.10 0.41
N THR A 484 -11.96 -2.27 1.38
CA THR A 484 -11.83 -0.82 1.27
C THR A 484 -10.36 -0.41 1.19
N PHE A 485 -9.49 -0.91 2.08
CA PHE A 485 -8.06 -0.62 2.07
C PHE A 485 -7.41 -0.96 0.72
N GLU A 486 -7.76 -2.11 0.13
CA GLU A 486 -7.24 -2.54 -1.16
C GLU A 486 -7.61 -1.58 -2.29
N ASN A 487 -8.86 -1.12 -2.33
CA ASN A 487 -9.33 -0.14 -3.31
C ASN A 487 -8.65 1.24 -3.17
N LEU A 488 -8.03 1.52 -2.03
CA LEU A 488 -7.30 2.77 -1.76
C LEU A 488 -5.80 2.71 -2.09
N SER A 489 -5.29 1.58 -2.57
CA SER A 489 -3.85 1.30 -2.66
C SER A 489 -3.28 1.27 -4.08
N LEU A 490 -3.95 1.96 -5.01
CA LEU A 490 -3.52 2.08 -6.39
C LEU A 490 -2.44 3.16 -6.52
N GLY A 491 -1.33 2.83 -7.19
CA GLY A 491 -0.30 3.80 -7.55
C GLY A 491 0.90 3.87 -6.61
N GLY A 492 1.03 2.91 -5.69
CA GLY A 492 2.17 2.83 -4.76
C GLY A 492 2.09 3.83 -3.60
N TYR A 493 0.88 4.18 -3.16
CA TYR A 493 0.57 4.97 -1.96
C TYR A 493 -0.91 4.73 -1.58
N ILE A 494 -1.32 5.12 -0.36
CA ILE A 494 -2.73 4.99 0.07
C ILE A 494 -3.44 6.33 -0.15
N VAL A 495 -4.52 6.32 -0.92
CA VAL A 495 -5.39 7.50 -1.10
C VAL A 495 -6.48 7.56 -0.03
N ASP A 496 -7.01 8.74 0.22
CA ASP A 496 -8.23 8.95 1.01
C ASP A 496 -9.46 8.29 0.36
N CYS A 497 -9.68 8.60 -0.91
CA CYS A 497 -10.71 8.03 -1.77
C CYS A 497 -10.22 7.93 -3.23
N PRO A 498 -10.67 6.91 -4.00
CA PRO A 498 -10.16 6.64 -5.35
C PRO A 498 -10.88 7.43 -6.45
N GLN A 499 -11.96 8.15 -6.15
CA GLN A 499 -12.75 8.89 -7.14
C GLN A 499 -12.37 10.36 -7.27
N ARG A 500 -12.61 11.16 -6.23
CA ARG A 500 -12.68 12.63 -6.35
C ARG A 500 -11.36 13.33 -6.05
N GLU A 501 -10.61 12.81 -5.08
CA GLU A 501 -9.39 13.43 -4.55
C GLU A 501 -8.16 12.63 -4.96
N ARG A 502 -8.11 11.32 -4.65
CA ARG A 502 -6.95 10.47 -4.96
C ARG A 502 -5.67 11.01 -4.31
N PHE A 503 -5.76 11.56 -3.10
CA PHE A 503 -4.63 12.19 -2.42
C PHE A 503 -4.07 11.31 -1.32
N GLY A 504 -2.75 11.28 -1.19
CA GLY A 504 -2.07 10.49 -0.18
C GLY A 504 -1.99 11.20 1.16
N TYR A 505 -3.13 11.41 1.83
CA TYR A 505 -3.18 12.11 3.12
C TYR A 505 -2.43 11.37 4.22
N GLY A 506 -1.57 12.10 4.93
CA GLY A 506 -0.81 11.53 6.04
C GLY A 506 -1.66 11.11 7.23
N GLY A 507 -2.80 11.78 7.48
CA GLY A 507 -3.70 11.44 8.59
C GLY A 507 -4.43 10.12 8.34
N ASP A 508 -4.92 9.95 7.11
CA ASP A 508 -5.52 8.70 6.61
C ASP A 508 -4.49 7.56 6.58
N ALA A 509 -3.26 7.86 6.14
CA ALA A 509 -2.15 6.93 6.21
C ALA A 509 -1.88 6.48 7.65
N HIS A 510 -1.83 7.40 8.61
CA HIS A 510 -1.66 7.08 10.03
C HIS A 510 -2.78 6.17 10.54
N ALA A 511 -4.02 6.50 10.21
CA ALA A 511 -5.20 5.75 10.64
C ALA A 511 -5.25 4.31 10.10
N THR A 512 -4.55 4.04 9.00
CA THR A 512 -4.62 2.77 8.27
C THR A 512 -3.32 1.97 8.27
N SER A 513 -2.17 2.56 8.64
CA SER A 513 -0.85 1.93 8.51
C SER A 513 -0.73 0.59 9.24
N GLU A 514 -1.14 0.53 10.51
CA GLU A 514 -1.09 -0.73 11.29
C GLU A 514 -2.10 -1.76 10.76
N THR A 515 -3.27 -1.33 10.27
CA THR A 515 -4.22 -2.22 9.58
C THR A 515 -3.58 -2.81 8.33
N GLY A 516 -2.87 -2.00 7.53
CA GLY A 516 -2.14 -2.46 6.36
C GLY A 516 -1.03 -3.46 6.71
N LEU A 517 -0.12 -3.09 7.63
CA LEU A 517 1.05 -3.90 8.01
C LEU A 517 0.69 -5.25 8.64
N LEU A 518 -0.47 -5.35 9.30
CA LEU A 518 -0.96 -6.61 9.87
C LEU A 518 -1.68 -7.50 8.86
N ASN A 519 -2.15 -6.96 7.73
CA ASN A 519 -2.97 -7.71 6.78
C ASN A 519 -2.29 -7.96 5.43
N TYR A 520 -1.23 -7.22 5.09
CA TYR A 520 -0.55 -7.25 3.80
C TYR A 520 0.97 -7.11 3.92
N LYS A 521 1.71 -7.60 2.92
CA LYS A 521 3.18 -7.47 2.83
C LYS A 521 3.58 -6.12 2.24
N LEU A 522 3.50 -5.05 3.04
CA LEU A 522 3.66 -3.66 2.57
C LEU A 522 5.08 -3.10 2.72
N GLY A 523 6.10 -3.95 2.92
CA GLY A 523 7.47 -3.51 3.18
C GLY A 523 8.03 -2.59 2.07
N ALA A 524 8.01 -3.06 0.82
CA ALA A 524 8.43 -2.26 -0.34
C ALA A 524 7.52 -1.06 -0.58
N PHE A 525 6.20 -1.26 -0.44
CA PHE A 525 5.18 -0.23 -0.65
C PHE A 525 5.38 0.99 0.25
N TYR A 526 5.51 0.79 1.57
CA TYR A 526 5.70 1.90 2.50
C TYR A 526 7.11 2.49 2.44
N ASN A 527 8.13 1.70 2.11
CA ASN A 527 9.46 2.25 1.89
C ASN A 527 9.48 3.23 0.70
N LYS A 528 8.86 2.84 -0.42
CA LYS A 528 8.66 3.74 -1.57
C LYS A 528 7.86 4.97 -1.17
N TRP A 529 6.75 4.82 -0.44
CA TRP A 529 5.92 5.97 -0.09
C TRP A 529 6.62 6.95 0.85
N LEU A 530 7.46 6.47 1.77
CA LEU A 530 8.34 7.31 2.58
C LEU A 530 9.32 8.13 1.73
N GLU A 531 9.76 7.63 0.56
CA GLU A 531 10.54 8.43 -0.38
C GLU A 531 9.73 9.57 -0.99
N ASP A 532 8.46 9.36 -1.30
CA ASP A 532 7.60 10.43 -1.79
C ASP A 532 7.39 11.52 -0.72
N TRP A 533 7.30 11.15 0.56
CA TRP A 533 7.25 12.13 1.66
C TRP A 533 8.52 12.98 1.77
N ARG A 534 9.70 12.39 1.50
CA ARG A 534 10.96 13.14 1.42
C ARG A 534 10.97 14.08 0.22
N ASP A 535 10.42 13.66 -0.91
CA ASP A 535 10.40 14.47 -2.14
C ASP A 535 9.51 15.72 -2.01
N VAL A 536 8.39 15.66 -1.29
CA VAL A 536 7.46 16.79 -1.14
C VAL A 536 7.82 17.78 -0.03
N GLN A 537 8.75 17.42 0.87
CA GLN A 537 9.15 18.28 1.99
C GLN A 537 9.70 19.64 1.51
N GLY A 538 9.37 20.69 2.25
CA GLY A 538 9.70 22.08 1.92
C GLY A 538 8.60 22.82 1.15
N THR A 539 7.46 22.16 0.92
CA THR A 539 6.29 22.75 0.27
C THR A 539 5.12 22.77 1.23
N GLU A 540 4.44 23.90 1.34
CA GLU A 540 3.24 24.02 2.18
C GLU A 540 2.02 23.34 1.53
N PRO A 541 0.91 23.16 2.27
CA PRO A 541 -0.30 22.54 1.76
C PRO A 541 -1.00 23.38 0.69
N MET A 542 -1.90 22.74 -0.05
CA MET A 542 -2.56 23.34 -1.20
C MET A 542 -4.06 23.07 -1.19
N VAL A 543 -4.87 24.14 -1.19
CA VAL A 543 -6.33 24.05 -0.94
C VAL A 543 -7.17 24.83 -1.94
N GLY A 544 -6.81 24.77 -3.23
CA GLY A 544 -7.46 25.56 -4.27
C GLY A 544 -7.02 25.22 -5.69
N ASN A 545 -7.50 26.00 -6.66
CA ASN A 545 -7.27 25.72 -8.08
C ASN A 545 -5.85 26.11 -8.54
N MET A 546 -4.96 25.13 -8.62
CA MET A 546 -3.59 25.34 -9.11
C MET A 546 -3.46 25.68 -10.60
N ASN A 547 -4.52 25.54 -11.38
CA ASN A 547 -4.50 26.05 -12.75
C ASN A 547 -4.63 27.58 -12.79
N ASN A 548 -5.01 28.24 -11.69
CA ASN A 548 -4.98 29.68 -11.57
C ASN A 548 -3.57 30.15 -11.20
N THR A 549 -2.84 30.72 -12.17
CA THR A 549 -1.46 31.19 -12.01
C THR A 549 -1.31 32.43 -11.12
N ASP A 550 -2.41 33.17 -10.88
CA ASP A 550 -2.43 34.27 -9.91
C ASP A 550 -2.56 33.76 -8.46
N TRP A 551 -3.08 32.54 -8.28
CA TRP A 551 -3.22 31.92 -6.97
C TRP A 551 -2.05 31.00 -6.64
N ALA A 552 -1.73 30.07 -7.55
CA ALA A 552 -0.75 29.01 -7.36
C ALA A 552 0.64 29.54 -6.97
N ARG A 553 1.21 29.01 -5.88
CA ARG A 553 2.53 29.36 -5.33
C ARG A 553 2.69 30.84 -4.91
N ARG A 554 1.60 31.60 -4.70
CA ARG A 554 1.65 33.03 -4.34
C ARG A 554 1.05 33.39 -2.97
N HIS A 555 0.09 32.61 -2.49
CA HIS A 555 -0.65 32.87 -1.25
C HIS A 555 -0.46 31.72 -0.26
N GLU A 556 -0.82 31.94 1.01
CA GLU A 556 -0.94 30.84 1.97
C GLU A 556 -1.94 29.79 1.48
N GLY A 557 -1.60 28.52 1.65
CA GLY A 557 -2.40 27.41 1.16
C GLY A 557 -2.39 27.25 -0.37
N SER A 558 -1.47 27.91 -1.08
CA SER A 558 -1.31 27.78 -2.54
C SER A 558 -0.12 26.91 -2.95
N GLY A 559 0.43 26.15 -1.99
CA GLY A 559 1.61 25.32 -2.18
C GLY A 559 2.90 26.12 -2.35
N ARG A 560 3.11 27.28 -1.71
CA ARG A 560 4.41 27.96 -1.79
C ARG A 560 5.58 27.03 -1.41
N HIS A 561 6.70 27.21 -2.10
CA HIS A 561 7.97 26.57 -1.73
C HIS A 561 8.62 27.41 -0.64
N LEU A 562 8.48 26.99 0.62
CA LEU A 562 9.05 27.69 1.77
C LEU A 562 10.40 27.10 2.19
N GLY A 563 10.74 25.89 1.72
CA GLY A 563 11.91 25.15 2.15
C GLY A 563 11.78 24.70 3.61
N GLY A 564 12.91 24.34 4.22
CA GLY A 564 12.92 23.82 5.59
C GLY A 564 12.09 22.55 5.74
N GLY A 565 11.44 22.39 6.90
CA GLY A 565 10.77 21.15 7.28
C GLY A 565 9.29 21.02 6.96
N ILE A 566 8.64 22.06 6.40
CA ILE A 566 7.19 22.06 6.17
C ILE A 566 6.74 20.93 5.23
N LEU A 567 5.51 20.44 5.43
CA LEU A 567 4.92 19.37 4.63
C LEU A 567 3.56 19.81 4.07
N PRO A 568 3.16 19.30 2.89
CA PRO A 568 1.89 19.65 2.27
C PRO A 568 0.69 18.82 2.79
N GLN A 569 0.86 18.05 3.87
CA GLN A 569 -0.12 17.10 4.45
C GLN A 569 -0.47 15.88 3.59
N THR A 570 -0.07 15.85 2.32
CA THR A 570 -0.23 14.71 1.42
C THR A 570 1.08 14.37 0.69
N ALA A 571 1.24 13.14 0.21
CA ALA A 571 2.37 12.73 -0.65
C ALA A 571 1.96 11.52 -1.52
N PRO A 572 2.43 11.39 -2.78
CA PRO A 572 3.26 12.31 -3.56
C PRO A 572 2.51 13.55 -4.07
N THR A 573 1.25 13.73 -3.65
CA THR A 573 0.41 14.87 -4.00
C THR A 573 0.70 16.07 -3.11
N TYR A 574 0.15 17.23 -3.47
CA TYR A 574 0.32 18.47 -2.71
C TYR A 574 -0.99 19.02 -2.14
N HIS A 575 -2.12 18.53 -2.64
CA HIS A 575 -3.45 19.04 -2.32
C HIS A 575 -3.94 18.45 -1.01
N GLY A 576 -4.63 19.24 -0.20
CA GLY A 576 -5.29 18.81 1.02
C GLY A 576 -5.06 19.73 2.21
N GLY A 577 -5.90 19.58 3.22
CA GLY A 577 -5.70 20.11 4.56
C GLY A 577 -5.05 19.08 5.48
N GLY A 578 -4.75 19.48 6.72
CA GLY A 578 -4.16 18.57 7.69
C GLY A 578 -3.69 19.28 8.94
N GLY A 579 -2.56 18.86 9.49
CA GLY A 579 -2.01 19.37 10.75
C GLY A 579 -0.99 18.40 11.33
N PRO A 580 -0.64 18.53 12.61
CA PRO A 580 0.24 17.58 13.30
C PRO A 580 -0.09 16.11 13.04
N ALA A 581 -1.39 15.73 13.04
CA ALA A 581 -1.83 14.37 12.75
C ALA A 581 -1.53 13.88 11.32
N TRP A 582 -1.54 14.79 10.35
CA TRP A 582 -1.27 14.47 8.95
C TRP A 582 0.22 14.45 8.66
N GLY A 583 0.90 15.57 8.86
CA GLY A 583 2.35 15.67 8.64
C GLY A 583 3.16 14.73 9.53
N GLY A 584 2.66 14.40 10.73
CA GLY A 584 3.34 13.50 11.65
C GLY A 584 3.47 12.04 11.19
N ILE A 585 2.84 11.66 10.07
CA ILE A 585 3.08 10.38 9.41
C ILE A 585 4.57 10.13 9.13
N VAL A 586 5.34 11.19 8.87
CA VAL A 586 6.79 11.11 8.62
C VAL A 586 7.58 10.62 9.83
N VAL A 587 7.00 10.69 11.04
CA VAL A 587 7.55 10.12 12.27
C VAL A 587 6.99 8.72 12.52
N THR A 588 5.67 8.55 12.35
CA THR A 588 4.98 7.33 12.77
C THR A 588 5.16 6.17 11.81
N LEU A 589 5.17 6.40 10.49
CA LEU A 589 5.29 5.32 9.52
C LEU A 589 6.68 4.65 9.56
N PRO A 590 7.82 5.37 9.61
CA PRO A 590 9.12 4.73 9.81
C PRO A 590 9.17 3.94 11.13
N TRP A 591 8.58 4.46 12.20
CA TRP A 591 8.48 3.77 13.48
C TRP A 591 7.70 2.45 13.37
N PHE A 592 6.55 2.45 12.69
CA PHE A 592 5.78 1.23 12.47
C PHE A 592 6.55 0.24 11.59
N MET A 593 7.19 0.70 10.50
CA MET A 593 8.05 -0.16 9.68
C MET A 593 9.13 -0.85 10.52
N TYR A 594 9.80 -0.11 11.40
CA TYR A 594 10.74 -0.69 12.36
C TYR A 594 10.07 -1.73 13.27
N GLN A 595 8.97 -1.37 13.95
CA GLN A 595 8.32 -2.27 14.91
C GLN A 595 7.80 -3.57 14.27
N TYR A 596 7.18 -3.48 13.10
CA TYR A 596 6.52 -4.61 12.44
C TYR A 596 7.46 -5.44 11.58
N HIS A 597 8.44 -4.82 10.90
CA HIS A 597 9.39 -5.52 10.00
C HIS A 597 10.80 -5.69 10.55
N GLY A 598 11.17 -4.98 11.62
CA GLY A 598 12.55 -4.95 12.10
C GLY A 598 13.48 -4.05 11.27
N ASP A 599 12.92 -3.21 10.40
CA ASP A 599 13.70 -2.33 9.53
C ASP A 599 14.27 -1.15 10.33
N ARG A 600 15.56 -1.22 10.64
CA ARG A 600 16.27 -0.10 11.27
C ARG A 600 16.72 0.94 10.25
N ASP A 601 17.02 0.54 9.02
CA ASP A 601 17.57 1.43 7.99
C ASP A 601 16.54 2.50 7.61
N VAL A 602 15.26 2.13 7.55
CA VAL A 602 14.17 3.09 7.28
C VAL A 602 14.13 4.23 8.30
N LEU A 603 14.60 4.02 9.53
CA LEU A 603 14.69 5.08 10.54
C LEU A 603 15.84 6.04 10.24
N GLU A 604 16.99 5.50 9.80
CA GLU A 604 18.17 6.27 9.45
C GLU A 604 17.93 7.09 8.16
N GLU A 605 17.33 6.48 7.14
CA GLU A 605 17.00 7.08 5.84
C GLU A 605 16.01 8.25 5.95
N ASN A 606 15.12 8.24 6.95
CA ASN A 606 14.07 9.24 7.13
C ASN A 606 14.36 10.22 8.27
N PHE A 607 15.50 10.11 8.96
CA PHE A 607 15.79 10.90 10.15
C PHE A 607 15.86 12.41 9.85
N ASP A 608 16.46 12.81 8.73
CA ASP A 608 16.57 14.22 8.36
C ASP A 608 15.21 14.84 8.05
N MET A 609 14.29 14.08 7.43
CA MET A 609 12.91 14.51 7.21
C MET A 609 12.17 14.70 8.54
N ILE A 610 12.32 13.76 9.48
CA ILE A 610 11.74 13.84 10.84
C ILE A 610 12.26 15.10 11.56
N LYS A 611 13.58 15.30 11.56
CA LYS A 611 14.23 16.45 12.18
C LYS A 611 13.74 17.77 11.58
N GLY A 612 13.66 17.83 10.25
CA GLY A 612 13.12 18.98 9.52
C GLY A 612 11.70 19.31 9.99
N TRP A 613 10.80 18.32 9.96
CA TRP A 613 9.40 18.52 10.32
C TRP A 613 9.23 18.98 11.78
N LEU A 614 9.92 18.34 12.72
CA LEU A 614 9.84 18.74 14.14
C LEU A 614 10.44 20.13 14.37
N SER A 615 11.50 20.51 13.66
CA SER A 615 12.03 21.87 13.71
C SER A 615 11.05 22.91 13.16
N PHE A 616 10.28 22.56 12.12
CA PHE A 616 9.20 23.43 11.62
C PHE A 616 8.07 23.58 12.65
N LEU A 617 7.66 22.50 13.33
CA LEU A 617 6.65 22.61 14.39
C LEU A 617 7.17 23.43 15.57
N ASP A 618 8.44 23.26 15.94
CA ASP A 618 9.08 23.99 17.03
C ASP A 618 9.07 25.52 16.81
N SER A 619 9.19 25.98 15.57
CA SER A 619 9.11 27.41 15.25
C SER A 619 7.72 28.04 15.51
N HIS A 620 6.71 27.21 15.79
CA HIS A 620 5.35 27.60 16.14
C HIS A 620 5.00 27.27 17.60
N VAL A 621 5.98 26.94 18.44
CA VAL A 621 5.78 26.67 19.87
C VAL A 621 5.89 27.96 20.68
N GLU A 622 4.90 28.21 21.53
CA GLU A 622 4.91 29.30 22.49
C GLU A 622 4.43 28.78 23.86
N ASN A 623 5.18 29.10 24.92
CA ASN A 623 4.88 28.65 26.28
C ASN A 623 4.75 27.12 26.39
N ASN A 624 5.63 26.38 25.69
CA ASN A 624 5.64 24.91 25.58
C ASN A 624 4.39 24.30 24.94
N MET A 625 3.59 25.09 24.21
CA MET A 625 2.45 24.59 23.45
C MET A 625 2.58 24.97 21.99
N LEU A 626 2.35 24.00 21.10
CA LEU A 626 2.23 24.26 19.67
C LEU A 626 1.01 25.14 19.42
N LYS A 627 1.21 26.25 18.71
CA LYS A 627 0.14 27.12 18.24
C LYS A 627 -0.32 26.68 16.85
N ARG A 628 -1.52 27.12 16.48
CA ARG A 628 -2.04 26.96 15.12
C ARG A 628 -1.07 27.61 14.13
N TYR A 629 -0.81 26.94 13.02
CA TYR A 629 0.01 27.42 11.91
C TYR A 629 -0.71 27.13 10.59
N GLY A 630 -0.22 27.71 9.50
CA GLY A 630 -0.77 27.49 8.16
C GLY A 630 -2.14 28.15 7.94
N GLY A 631 -2.80 27.73 6.87
CA GLY A 631 -4.03 28.33 6.37
C GLY A 631 -5.30 27.87 7.10
N GLU A 632 -6.44 28.17 6.49
CA GLU A 632 -7.76 27.78 7.01
C GLU A 632 -7.83 26.27 7.28
N TRP A 633 -7.35 25.43 6.36
CA TRP A 633 -7.45 23.97 6.41
C TRP A 633 -6.26 23.29 7.09
N ASP A 634 -5.37 24.05 7.72
CA ASP A 634 -4.30 23.52 8.56
C ASP A 634 -4.76 23.41 10.02
N PHE A 635 -4.12 22.52 10.77
CA PHE A 635 -4.47 22.22 12.15
C PHE A 635 -5.86 21.56 12.33
N LEU A 636 -6.20 20.64 11.43
CA LEU A 636 -7.37 19.77 11.55
C LEU A 636 -7.29 18.95 12.83
N GLY A 637 -8.43 18.82 13.51
CA GLY A 637 -8.56 18.04 14.73
C GLY A 637 -8.98 16.61 14.41
N ASP A 638 -9.93 16.13 15.20
CA ASP A 638 -10.59 14.87 14.90
C ASP A 638 -11.57 15.08 13.73
N TRP A 639 -11.15 14.79 12.50
CA TRP A 639 -11.97 15.00 11.30
C TRP A 639 -13.14 13.99 11.23
N LEU A 640 -14.38 14.48 11.06
CA LEU A 640 -15.61 13.71 10.83
C LEU A 640 -16.00 12.72 11.94
N TRP A 641 -16.07 13.18 13.19
CA TRP A 641 -16.76 12.43 14.25
C TRP A 641 -18.29 12.31 13.95
N PRO A 642 -19.02 11.36 14.56
CA PRO A 642 -20.46 11.21 14.36
C PRO A 642 -21.25 12.50 14.60
N GLY A 643 -22.12 12.86 13.66
CA GLY A 643 -22.90 14.09 13.74
C GLY A 643 -22.06 15.36 13.55
N ALA A 644 -20.83 15.24 13.05
CA ALA A 644 -20.01 16.36 12.64
C ALA A 644 -20.78 17.24 11.63
N THR A 645 -21.10 18.47 12.05
CA THR A 645 -21.47 19.56 11.14
C THR A 645 -20.19 20.20 10.59
N ALA A 646 -20.27 21.41 10.00
CA ALA A 646 -19.06 22.16 9.58
C ALA A 646 -17.99 22.25 10.69
N ALA A 647 -18.39 22.29 11.96
CA ALA A 647 -17.49 22.29 13.10
C ALA A 647 -16.64 21.00 13.22
N GLY A 648 -17.13 19.86 12.75
CA GLY A 648 -16.36 18.60 12.71
C GLY A 648 -15.59 18.35 11.43
N MET A 649 -15.60 19.34 10.54
CA MET A 649 -14.65 19.43 9.43
C MET A 649 -13.51 20.36 9.86
N ASN A 650 -13.79 21.63 10.13
CA ASN A 650 -12.72 22.57 10.46
C ASN A 650 -13.20 23.61 11.47
N ASN A 651 -12.40 23.85 12.50
CA ASN A 651 -12.69 24.83 13.53
C ASN A 651 -11.41 25.30 14.26
N HIS A 652 -11.51 26.43 14.95
CA HIS A 652 -10.41 27.04 15.72
C HIS A 652 -10.66 26.92 17.24
N SER A 653 -11.33 25.87 17.68
CA SER A 653 -11.68 25.70 19.10
C SER A 653 -10.46 25.35 19.95
N ASP A 654 -10.53 25.60 21.26
CA ASP A 654 -9.44 25.27 22.19
C ASP A 654 -9.27 23.74 22.33
N GLU A 655 -10.35 22.96 22.13
CA GLU A 655 -10.34 21.50 22.06
C GLU A 655 -9.56 20.99 20.85
N ASN A 656 -9.70 21.65 19.69
CA ASN A 656 -8.92 21.31 18.51
C ASN A 656 -7.41 21.61 18.73
N LEU A 657 -7.11 22.73 19.39
CA LEU A 657 -5.75 23.07 19.79
C LEU A 657 -5.16 22.02 20.75
N PHE A 658 -5.95 21.57 21.72
CA PHE A 658 -5.61 20.49 22.64
C PHE A 658 -5.30 19.18 21.90
N PHE A 659 -6.21 18.72 21.04
CA PHE A 659 -6.09 17.47 20.27
C PHE A 659 -4.78 17.42 19.46
N ASN A 660 -4.49 18.50 18.73
CA ASN A 660 -3.28 18.60 17.92
C ASN A 660 -2.00 18.63 18.74
N ASN A 661 -2.01 19.29 19.90
CA ASN A 661 -0.87 19.25 20.83
C ASN A 661 -0.63 17.84 21.38
N CYS A 662 -1.69 17.08 21.67
CA CYS A 662 -1.54 15.68 22.10
C CYS A 662 -0.81 14.83 21.05
N TYR A 663 -1.17 14.98 19.78
CA TYR A 663 -0.51 14.23 18.72
C TYR A 663 0.95 14.68 18.48
N TRP A 664 1.20 16.00 18.54
CA TRP A 664 2.56 16.53 18.46
C TRP A 664 3.46 15.99 19.58
N ILE A 665 2.96 15.91 20.81
CA ILE A 665 3.69 15.33 21.95
C ILE A 665 3.98 13.84 21.70
N TYR A 666 3.02 13.08 21.17
CA TYR A 666 3.26 11.70 20.76
C TYR A 666 4.38 11.60 19.72
N ASN A 667 4.43 12.53 18.76
CA ASN A 667 5.47 12.58 17.74
C ASN A 667 6.85 12.90 18.34
N LEU A 668 6.95 13.85 19.26
CA LEU A 668 8.20 14.14 19.97
C LEU A 668 8.71 12.93 20.73
N LYS A 669 7.84 12.24 21.49
CA LYS A 669 8.20 11.01 22.22
C LYS A 669 8.67 9.90 21.27
N THR A 670 7.96 9.71 20.16
CA THR A 670 8.32 8.69 19.16
C THR A 670 9.63 9.04 18.47
N ALA A 671 9.85 10.29 18.07
CA ALA A 671 11.08 10.74 17.47
C ALA A 671 12.28 10.63 18.43
N ALA A 672 12.08 10.90 19.72
CA ALA A 672 13.11 10.69 20.73
C ALA A 672 13.52 9.20 20.84
N GLN A 673 12.55 8.28 20.76
CA GLN A 673 12.82 6.84 20.71
C GLN A 673 13.59 6.45 19.45
N ILE A 674 13.18 6.96 18.29
CA ILE A 674 13.89 6.74 17.02
C ILE A 674 15.33 7.23 17.14
N ALA A 675 15.52 8.49 17.53
CA ALA A 675 16.82 9.13 17.67
C ALA A 675 17.73 8.33 18.62
N HIS A 676 17.20 7.88 19.76
CA HIS A 676 17.95 7.03 20.68
C HIS A 676 18.40 5.71 20.03
N LEU A 677 17.49 5.02 19.33
CA LEU A 677 17.76 3.73 18.69
C LEU A 677 18.89 3.83 17.64
N ILE A 678 18.90 4.91 16.86
CA ILE A 678 19.89 5.13 15.79
C ILE A 678 21.13 5.93 16.25
N GLY A 679 21.25 6.23 17.55
CA GLY A 679 22.44 6.87 18.13
C GLY A 679 22.51 8.39 17.99
N LYS A 680 21.40 9.07 17.70
CA LYS A 680 21.26 10.53 17.65
C LYS A 680 20.90 11.07 19.04
N THR A 681 21.84 10.98 19.97
CA THR A 681 21.57 11.19 21.40
C THR A 681 21.19 12.62 21.77
N THR A 682 21.71 13.62 21.05
CA THR A 682 21.37 15.03 21.28
C THR A 682 19.90 15.29 20.96
N GLU A 683 19.47 14.98 19.75
CA GLU A 683 18.07 15.13 19.33
C GLU A 683 17.12 14.31 20.23
N ALA A 684 17.53 13.11 20.64
CA ALA A 684 16.75 12.28 21.55
C ALA A 684 16.48 12.98 22.90
N GLN A 685 17.49 13.61 23.49
CA GLN A 685 17.36 14.33 24.76
C GLN A 685 16.53 15.60 24.60
N GLU A 686 16.77 16.37 23.54
CA GLU A 686 16.04 17.60 23.25
C GLU A 686 14.54 17.34 23.08
N TRP A 687 14.16 16.39 22.23
CA TRP A 687 12.75 16.06 21.99
C TRP A 687 12.07 15.42 23.20
N GLN A 688 12.79 14.63 24.00
CA GLN A 688 12.26 14.09 25.25
C GLN A 688 11.94 15.20 26.26
N LEU A 689 12.86 16.15 26.48
CA LEU A 689 12.64 17.29 27.38
C LEU A 689 11.50 18.20 26.89
N GLN A 690 11.42 18.41 25.57
CA GLN A 690 10.34 19.17 24.96
C GLN A 690 8.98 18.48 25.16
N ALA A 691 8.92 17.16 24.96
CA ALA A 691 7.70 16.39 25.18
C ALA A 691 7.23 16.45 26.64
N GLU A 692 8.16 16.37 27.60
CA GLU A 692 7.86 16.47 29.04
C GLU A 692 7.32 17.86 29.41
N ALA A 693 7.98 18.92 28.94
CA ALA A 693 7.55 20.30 29.17
C ALA A 693 6.16 20.58 28.57
N ALA A 694 5.93 20.11 27.33
CA ALA A 694 4.67 20.24 26.65
C ALA A 694 3.56 19.42 27.32
N SER A 695 3.82 18.17 27.71
CA SER A 695 2.85 17.33 28.44
C SER A 695 2.39 18.02 29.72
N LYS A 696 3.33 18.60 30.49
CA LYS A 696 3.01 19.35 31.71
C LYS A 696 2.18 20.60 31.43
N ALA A 697 2.52 21.37 30.39
CA ALA A 697 1.77 22.56 30.01
C ALA A 697 0.32 22.22 29.59
N ILE A 698 0.16 21.19 28.76
CA ILE A 698 -1.15 20.71 28.32
C ILE A 698 -1.97 20.14 29.49
N HIS A 699 -1.36 19.33 30.37
CA HIS A 699 -2.03 18.82 31.57
C HIS A 699 -2.54 19.96 32.47
N ASN A 700 -1.68 20.93 32.78
CA ASN A 700 -2.06 22.05 33.62
C ASN A 700 -3.20 22.90 33.04
N LYS A 701 -3.28 23.03 31.72
CA LYS A 701 -4.30 23.85 31.06
C LYS A 701 -5.63 23.13 30.92
N TYR A 702 -5.61 21.85 30.53
CA TYR A 702 -6.82 21.15 30.06
C TYR A 702 -7.33 20.04 30.97
N TYR A 703 -6.62 19.68 32.05
CA TYR A 703 -7.08 18.62 32.94
C TYR A 703 -8.13 19.12 33.93
N HIS A 704 -9.25 18.39 34.04
CA HIS A 704 -10.30 18.66 35.01
C HIS A 704 -10.27 17.61 36.12
N HIS A 705 -9.79 18.03 37.30
CA HIS A 705 -9.59 17.14 38.45
C HIS A 705 -10.86 16.45 38.94
N ASP A 706 -12.02 17.11 38.88
CA ASP A 706 -13.28 16.59 39.46
C ASP A 706 -13.85 15.37 38.72
N ASP A 707 -13.54 15.22 37.43
CA ASP A 707 -14.07 14.15 36.57
C ASP A 707 -12.94 13.35 35.86
N HIS A 708 -11.68 13.60 36.23
CA HIS A 708 -10.48 12.98 35.63
C HIS A 708 -10.50 13.01 34.09
N ASN A 709 -10.92 14.15 33.53
CA ASN A 709 -11.10 14.31 32.09
C ASN A 709 -10.22 15.44 31.53
N TYR A 710 -10.23 15.59 30.22
CA TYR A 710 -9.49 16.63 29.51
C TYR A 710 -10.39 17.42 28.57
N ALA A 711 -10.15 18.74 28.50
CA ALA A 711 -10.84 19.66 27.59
C ALA A 711 -12.37 19.52 27.69
N ASP A 712 -13.04 19.08 26.62
CA ASP A 712 -14.50 18.90 26.59
C ASP A 712 -14.99 17.56 27.19
N GLY A 713 -14.09 16.71 27.69
CA GLY A 713 -14.42 15.42 28.31
C GLY A 713 -14.98 14.37 27.35
N THR A 714 -14.92 14.62 26.04
CA THR A 714 -15.41 13.71 24.99
C THR A 714 -14.47 12.53 24.76
N MET A 715 -14.95 11.51 24.04
CA MET A 715 -14.18 10.32 23.68
C MET A 715 -12.88 10.70 22.93
N ARG A 716 -12.96 11.65 21.99
CA ARG A 716 -11.80 12.19 21.25
C ARG A 716 -10.74 12.83 22.14
N SER A 717 -11.14 13.66 23.11
CA SER A 717 -10.20 14.36 24.00
C SER A 717 -9.52 13.39 24.96
N LEU A 718 -10.28 12.44 25.51
CA LEU A 718 -9.74 11.38 26.36
C LEU A 718 -8.77 10.48 25.57
N ALA A 719 -9.15 10.06 24.36
CA ALA A 719 -8.29 9.25 23.48
C ALA A 719 -6.99 9.99 23.13
N ALA A 720 -7.07 11.26 22.73
CA ALA A 720 -5.90 12.08 22.42
C ALA A 720 -4.97 12.24 23.64
N ALA A 721 -5.52 12.53 24.83
CA ALA A 721 -4.75 12.65 26.07
C ALA A 721 -3.97 11.36 26.40
N LEU A 722 -4.64 10.20 26.27
CA LEU A 722 -4.06 8.89 26.55
C LEU A 722 -3.02 8.48 25.51
N TYR A 723 -3.23 8.86 24.25
CA TYR A 723 -2.33 8.60 23.14
C TYR A 723 -1.05 9.43 23.23
N GLY A 724 -1.18 10.73 23.50
CA GLY A 724 -0.06 11.63 23.79
C GLY A 724 0.62 11.35 25.14
N ASP A 725 -0.02 10.56 26.00
CA ASP A 725 0.40 10.26 27.38
C ASP A 725 0.70 11.56 28.14
N ILE A 726 -0.31 12.44 28.16
CA ILE A 726 -0.24 13.81 28.68
C ILE A 726 -0.25 13.86 30.21
N MET A 727 -0.96 12.91 30.82
CA MET A 727 -1.17 12.84 32.25
C MET A 727 0.09 12.36 33.00
N PRO A 728 0.25 12.75 34.28
CA PRO A 728 1.12 12.02 35.19
C PRO A 728 0.73 10.53 35.24
N ALA A 729 1.72 9.65 35.36
CA ALA A 729 1.49 8.19 35.30
C ALA A 729 0.44 7.67 36.30
N ALA A 730 0.30 8.31 37.47
CA ALA A 730 -0.68 7.95 38.48
C ALA A 730 -2.14 8.24 38.06
N GLU A 731 -2.36 9.24 37.19
CA GLU A 731 -3.71 9.64 36.74
C GLU A 731 -4.19 8.80 35.55
N ARG A 732 -3.31 8.09 34.84
CA ARG A 732 -3.65 7.34 33.64
C ARG A 732 -4.80 6.34 33.87
N VAL A 733 -4.81 5.64 35.01
CA VAL A 733 -5.89 4.70 35.35
C VAL A 733 -7.24 5.40 35.50
N ASN A 734 -7.28 6.57 36.15
CA ASN A 734 -8.51 7.34 36.34
C ASN A 734 -9.06 7.85 34.99
N VAL A 735 -8.17 8.31 34.11
CA VAL A 735 -8.54 8.77 32.76
C VAL A 735 -9.04 7.59 31.90
N MET A 736 -8.42 6.41 32.01
CA MET A 736 -8.90 5.19 31.36
C MET A 736 -10.30 4.78 31.86
N ASP A 737 -10.53 4.83 33.17
CA ASP A 737 -11.84 4.54 33.76
C ASP A 737 -12.90 5.56 33.31
N ARG A 738 -12.51 6.83 33.13
CA ARG A 738 -13.39 7.87 32.59
C ARG A 738 -13.71 7.63 31.11
N LEU A 739 -12.74 7.21 30.30
CA LEU A 739 -12.97 6.81 28.89
C LEU A 739 -13.90 5.60 28.79
N GLU A 740 -13.74 4.60 29.66
CA GLU A 740 -14.66 3.47 29.73
C GLU A 740 -16.10 3.93 30.01
N LYS A 741 -16.30 4.82 30.98
CA LYS A 741 -17.63 5.39 31.27
C LYS A 741 -18.18 6.20 30.08
N GLU A 742 -17.32 6.91 29.36
CA GLU A 742 -17.72 7.63 28.15
C GLU A 742 -18.30 6.66 27.12
N ILE A 743 -17.56 5.58 26.83
CA ILE A 743 -17.96 4.56 25.85
C ILE A 743 -19.22 3.84 26.33
N LEU A 744 -19.21 3.23 27.52
CA LEU A 744 -20.26 2.30 27.93
C LEU A 744 -21.53 2.96 28.48
N VAL A 745 -21.40 4.13 29.12
CA VAL A 745 -22.53 4.77 29.83
C VAL A 745 -23.07 5.95 29.04
N ARG A 746 -22.21 6.88 28.62
CA ARG A 746 -22.66 8.07 27.87
C ARG A 746 -23.06 7.72 26.44
N GLN A 747 -22.13 7.08 25.71
CA GLN A 747 -22.35 6.66 24.32
C GLN A 747 -23.00 5.29 24.19
N LYS A 748 -23.28 4.60 25.31
CA LYS A 748 -24.01 3.31 25.35
C LYS A 748 -23.40 2.26 24.42
N GLY A 749 -22.08 2.27 24.31
CA GLY A 749 -21.29 1.40 23.46
C GLY A 749 -21.12 1.88 22.03
N HIS A 750 -21.62 3.05 21.61
CA HIS A 750 -21.35 3.63 20.30
C HIS A 750 -19.99 4.33 20.22
N ILE A 751 -19.41 4.35 19.02
CA ILE A 751 -18.23 5.16 18.71
C ILE A 751 -18.61 6.64 18.62
N ASP A 752 -17.73 7.53 19.08
CA ASP A 752 -17.91 8.99 19.00
C ASP A 752 -16.58 9.71 18.74
N VAL A 753 -15.88 9.26 17.70
CA VAL A 753 -14.62 9.81 17.23
C VAL A 753 -14.60 9.81 15.70
N GLY A 754 -13.84 10.74 15.14
CA GLY A 754 -13.56 10.84 13.71
C GLY A 754 -12.39 9.95 13.27
N ILE A 755 -11.75 10.31 12.16
CA ILE A 755 -10.66 9.51 11.55
C ILE A 755 -9.48 9.40 12.51
N THR A 756 -8.92 10.54 12.89
CA THR A 756 -7.70 10.59 13.71
C THR A 756 -7.96 10.16 15.15
N GLY A 757 -9.06 10.63 15.74
CA GLY A 757 -9.49 10.23 17.08
C GLY A 757 -9.78 8.73 17.13
N GLY A 758 -10.36 8.16 16.06
CA GLY A 758 -10.55 6.72 15.87
C GLY A 758 -9.24 5.95 15.87
N ALA A 759 -8.26 6.40 15.09
CA ALA A 759 -6.93 5.79 15.05
C ALA A 759 -6.25 5.80 16.43
N MET A 760 -6.28 6.94 17.12
CA MET A 760 -5.74 7.08 18.48
C MET A 760 -6.47 6.17 19.48
N LEU A 761 -7.81 6.21 19.49
CA LEU A 761 -8.65 5.42 20.40
C LEU A 761 -8.39 3.93 20.23
N PHE A 762 -8.46 3.42 19.00
CA PHE A 762 -8.24 2.00 18.73
C PHE A 762 -6.83 1.57 19.08
N LYS A 763 -5.82 2.43 18.85
CA LYS A 763 -4.46 2.14 19.26
C LYS A 763 -4.32 2.06 20.78
N VAL A 764 -4.83 3.04 21.53
CA VAL A 764 -4.83 3.04 23.00
C VAL A 764 -5.55 1.80 23.54
N LEU A 765 -6.77 1.51 23.08
CA LEU A 765 -7.55 0.39 23.58
C LEU A 765 -6.88 -0.97 23.28
N ARG A 766 -6.27 -1.14 22.11
CA ARG A 766 -5.49 -2.35 21.79
C ARG A 766 -4.28 -2.47 22.71
N GLU A 767 -3.52 -1.39 22.90
CA GLU A 767 -2.32 -1.37 23.75
C GLU A 767 -2.65 -1.67 25.23
N GLU A 768 -3.74 -1.10 25.75
CA GLU A 768 -4.24 -1.37 27.10
C GLU A 768 -4.92 -2.73 27.24
N GLY A 769 -5.29 -3.35 26.11
CA GLY A 769 -5.90 -4.66 26.06
C GLY A 769 -7.40 -4.68 26.36
N ARG A 770 -8.08 -3.57 26.07
CA ARG A 770 -9.53 -3.35 26.24
C ARG A 770 -10.34 -3.82 25.04
N ASP A 771 -10.22 -5.10 24.72
CA ASP A 771 -10.95 -5.75 23.63
C ASP A 771 -12.47 -5.71 23.84
N ASP A 772 -12.90 -5.64 25.11
CA ASP A 772 -14.29 -5.48 25.54
C ASP A 772 -14.90 -4.16 25.04
N LEU A 773 -14.15 -3.05 25.15
CA LEU A 773 -14.60 -1.73 24.71
C LEU A 773 -14.62 -1.62 23.19
N ILE A 774 -13.61 -2.18 22.51
CA ILE A 774 -13.59 -2.23 21.03
C ILE A 774 -14.77 -3.07 20.54
N PHE A 775 -14.98 -4.26 21.09
CA PHE A 775 -16.10 -5.13 20.72
C PHE A 775 -17.45 -4.44 20.97
N SER A 776 -17.59 -3.69 22.07
CA SER A 776 -18.81 -2.92 22.34
C SER A 776 -19.13 -1.94 21.21
N MET A 777 -18.13 -1.23 20.68
CA MET A 777 -18.30 -0.27 19.57
C MET A 777 -18.53 -0.97 18.24
N THR A 778 -17.76 -2.00 17.91
CA THR A 778 -17.88 -2.69 16.62
C THR A 778 -19.12 -3.58 16.51
N SER A 779 -19.81 -3.84 17.62
CA SER A 779 -21.03 -4.66 17.63
C SER A 779 -22.33 -3.85 17.52
N GLN A 780 -22.25 -2.52 17.46
CA GLN A 780 -23.43 -1.68 17.30
C GLN A 780 -24.02 -1.79 15.90
N THR A 781 -25.35 -1.98 15.82
CA THR A 781 -26.13 -2.04 14.57
C THR A 781 -26.94 -0.78 14.30
N THR A 782 -27.05 0.11 15.28
CA THR A 782 -27.66 1.44 15.16
C THR A 782 -26.62 2.51 14.88
N TYR A 783 -27.06 3.70 14.46
CA TYR A 783 -26.18 4.82 14.22
C TYR A 783 -25.55 5.34 15.53
N PRO A 784 -24.25 5.73 15.54
CA PRO A 784 -23.23 5.43 14.53
C PRO A 784 -22.60 4.04 14.74
N GLY A 785 -22.20 3.35 13.67
CA GLY A 785 -21.50 2.06 13.78
C GLY A 785 -21.36 1.29 12.48
N TRP A 786 -20.41 0.35 12.43
CA TRP A 786 -20.20 -0.49 11.26
C TRP A 786 -21.39 -1.42 10.98
N GLY A 787 -22.07 -1.91 12.03
CA GLY A 787 -23.32 -2.66 11.84
C GLY A 787 -24.39 -1.81 11.16
N TYR A 788 -24.48 -0.51 11.50
CA TYR A 788 -25.38 0.42 10.81
C TYR A 788 -25.02 0.55 9.31
N MET A 789 -23.73 0.68 8.97
CA MET A 789 -23.29 0.67 7.56
C MET A 789 -23.74 -0.60 6.84
N ARG A 790 -23.55 -1.78 7.45
CA ARG A 790 -23.98 -3.07 6.89
C ARG A 790 -25.48 -3.14 6.66
N GLU A 791 -26.29 -2.77 7.66
CA GLU A 791 -27.76 -2.80 7.55
C GLU A 791 -28.27 -1.80 6.49
N ASN A 792 -27.47 -0.79 6.14
CA ASN A 792 -27.77 0.17 5.07
C ASN A 792 -27.11 -0.16 3.72
N GLY A 793 -26.62 -1.40 3.57
CA GLY A 793 -26.13 -1.94 2.29
C GLY A 793 -24.74 -1.47 1.88
N ALA A 794 -23.89 -1.07 2.84
CA ALA A 794 -22.49 -0.77 2.56
C ALA A 794 -21.76 -1.98 1.97
N THR A 795 -20.97 -1.75 0.93
CA THR A 795 -20.04 -2.74 0.36
C THR A 795 -18.58 -2.37 0.59
N THR A 796 -18.36 -1.18 1.16
CA THR A 796 -17.10 -0.49 1.43
C THR A 796 -17.33 0.40 2.65
N ILE A 797 -16.26 0.85 3.31
CA ILE A 797 -16.36 1.82 4.41
C ILE A 797 -16.50 3.23 3.83
N TRP A 798 -17.41 4.02 4.41
CA TRP A 798 -17.77 5.36 3.94
C TRP A 798 -16.92 6.43 4.61
N GLU A 799 -16.89 7.62 4.01
CA GLU A 799 -16.22 8.79 4.58
C GLU A 799 -16.93 9.31 5.83
N MET A 800 -18.27 9.35 5.76
CA MET A 800 -19.19 9.76 6.81
C MET A 800 -19.99 8.56 7.30
N TRP A 801 -20.47 8.60 8.55
CA TRP A 801 -21.35 7.55 9.08
C TRP A 801 -22.72 7.52 8.37
N GLU A 802 -23.14 8.65 7.80
CA GLU A 802 -24.35 8.80 6.99
C GLU A 802 -24.09 8.44 5.51
N LYS A 803 -24.95 7.61 4.94
CA LYS A 803 -24.83 7.11 3.56
C LYS A 803 -25.01 8.20 2.49
N ASP A 804 -26.17 8.85 2.49
CA ASP A 804 -26.61 9.66 1.33
C ASP A 804 -26.29 11.15 1.50
N LEU A 805 -25.19 11.49 2.18
CA LEU A 805 -24.70 12.87 2.22
C LEU A 805 -24.03 13.22 0.87
N PRO A 806 -24.53 14.23 0.13
CA PRO A 806 -23.94 14.64 -1.14
C PRO A 806 -22.51 15.14 -0.97
N GLY A 807 -21.65 14.85 -1.95
CA GLY A 807 -20.24 15.27 -1.94
C GLY A 807 -19.30 14.35 -1.15
N HIS A 808 -19.83 13.44 -0.34
CA HIS A 808 -19.03 12.51 0.46
C HIS A 808 -18.80 11.16 -0.24
N SER A 809 -17.69 10.52 0.07
CA SER A 809 -17.29 9.24 -0.52
C SER A 809 -17.99 8.06 0.17
N LEU A 810 -18.40 7.05 -0.62
CA LEU A 810 -18.83 5.75 -0.11
C LEU A 810 -17.70 4.69 -0.18
N LEU A 811 -16.47 5.09 -0.45
CA LEU A 811 -15.26 4.28 -0.44
C LEU A 811 -14.10 5.13 0.10
N HIS A 812 -13.88 5.10 1.41
CA HIS A 812 -12.94 5.99 2.11
C HIS A 812 -12.20 5.28 3.26
N SER A 813 -11.04 5.83 3.62
CA SER A 813 -10.15 5.44 4.73
C SER A 813 -10.67 5.69 6.15
N SER A 814 -11.78 6.42 6.34
CA SER A 814 -12.11 7.06 7.63
C SER A 814 -12.18 6.14 8.85
N TYR A 815 -12.76 4.94 8.70
CA TYR A 815 -13.12 4.08 9.83
C TYR A 815 -12.56 2.66 9.70
N LEU A 816 -11.34 2.55 9.18
CA LEU A 816 -10.63 1.27 8.96
C LEU A 816 -9.84 0.77 10.17
N SER A 817 -9.79 1.54 11.27
CA SER A 817 -9.01 1.22 12.48
C SER A 817 -9.32 -0.14 13.14
N PRO A 818 -10.53 -0.74 13.04
CA PRO A 818 -10.76 -2.11 13.52
C PRO A 818 -9.91 -3.18 12.82
N GLY A 819 -9.41 -2.93 11.61
CA GLY A 819 -8.69 -3.94 10.81
C GLY A 819 -7.47 -4.53 11.50
N ALA A 820 -6.73 -3.72 12.27
CA ALA A 820 -5.60 -4.17 13.10
C ALA A 820 -6.05 -5.04 14.28
N TRP A 821 -7.17 -4.70 14.93
CA TRP A 821 -7.66 -5.35 16.14
C TRP A 821 -8.02 -6.83 15.93
N TYR A 822 -8.47 -7.21 14.73
CA TYR A 822 -8.77 -8.60 14.44
C TYR A 822 -7.54 -9.51 14.53
N VAL A 823 -6.36 -8.98 14.19
CA VAL A 823 -5.09 -9.74 14.24
C VAL A 823 -4.48 -9.72 15.64
N ASP A 824 -4.28 -8.54 16.22
CA ASP A 824 -3.54 -8.40 17.48
C ASP A 824 -4.42 -8.43 18.75
N GLY A 825 -5.73 -8.21 18.60
CA GLY A 825 -6.72 -8.29 19.67
C GLY A 825 -7.48 -9.61 19.65
N VAL A 826 -8.30 -9.83 18.62
CA VAL A 826 -9.20 -11.00 18.56
C VAL A 826 -8.43 -12.31 18.36
N ALA A 827 -7.55 -12.38 17.36
CA ALA A 827 -6.66 -13.53 17.21
C ALA A 827 -5.49 -13.51 18.21
N GLY A 828 -5.18 -12.33 18.75
CA GLY A 828 -4.25 -12.14 19.86
C GLY A 828 -2.77 -12.12 19.45
N ILE A 829 -2.45 -12.01 18.16
CA ILE A 829 -1.07 -12.03 17.64
C ILE A 829 -0.46 -10.63 17.76
N ARG A 830 0.23 -10.36 18.87
CA ARG A 830 0.74 -9.03 19.20
C ARG A 830 2.25 -8.97 19.03
N LYS A 831 2.75 -7.89 18.44
CA LYS A 831 4.18 -7.59 18.43
C LYS A 831 4.74 -7.48 19.86
N ASP A 832 5.99 -7.87 20.05
CA ASP A 832 6.75 -7.56 21.26
C ASP A 832 7.20 -6.09 21.23
N ALA A 833 7.23 -5.44 22.38
CA ALA A 833 7.60 -4.02 22.46
C ALA A 833 9.13 -3.79 22.40
N VAL A 834 9.93 -4.82 22.69
CA VAL A 834 11.39 -4.74 22.77
C VAL A 834 12.04 -5.29 21.51
N THR A 835 11.49 -6.37 20.98
CA THR A 835 12.03 -7.12 19.84
C THR A 835 11.15 -6.92 18.62
N PRO A 836 11.59 -6.14 17.62
CA PRO A 836 10.78 -5.86 16.44
C PRO A 836 10.73 -7.07 15.47
N GLY A 837 9.93 -6.96 14.42
CA GLY A 837 9.96 -7.91 13.29
C GLY A 837 9.33 -9.28 13.58
N TYR A 838 8.56 -9.40 14.66
CA TYR A 838 7.93 -10.65 15.12
C TYR A 838 8.90 -11.80 15.45
N ARG A 839 10.17 -11.49 15.73
CA ARG A 839 11.13 -12.46 16.29
C ARG A 839 10.73 -12.90 17.69
N ASN A 840 10.22 -11.96 18.48
CA ASN A 840 9.45 -12.24 19.68
C ASN A 840 8.05 -11.63 19.51
N PHE A 841 7.04 -12.30 20.06
CA PHE A 841 5.67 -11.83 20.03
C PHE A 841 4.85 -12.37 21.20
N HIS A 842 3.61 -11.91 21.32
CA HIS A 842 2.65 -12.44 22.28
C HIS A 842 1.46 -13.08 21.58
N ILE A 843 0.91 -14.11 22.22
CA ILE A 843 -0.42 -14.64 21.90
C ILE A 843 -1.31 -14.35 23.09
N ARG A 844 -2.17 -13.33 22.98
CA ARG A 844 -3.07 -12.92 24.05
C ARG A 844 -4.52 -13.21 23.68
N ILE A 845 -5.09 -14.22 24.31
CA ILE A 845 -6.50 -14.56 24.09
C ILE A 845 -7.37 -13.48 24.74
N PRO A 846 -8.31 -12.85 24.02
CA PRO A 846 -9.15 -11.82 24.60
C PRO A 846 -10.09 -12.40 25.68
N GLN A 847 -10.44 -11.58 26.68
CA GLN A 847 -11.42 -11.91 27.73
C GLN A 847 -12.86 -11.71 27.26
N LEU A 848 -13.13 -11.91 25.97
CA LEU A 848 -14.49 -11.93 25.43
C LEU A 848 -15.22 -13.21 25.87
N THR A 849 -16.52 -13.06 26.16
CA THR A 849 -17.40 -14.17 26.56
C THR A 849 -17.77 -15.06 25.37
N GLU A 850 -18.21 -16.29 25.64
CA GLU A 850 -18.66 -17.24 24.61
C GLU A 850 -19.83 -16.68 23.77
N SER A 851 -20.68 -15.82 24.35
CA SER A 851 -21.77 -15.14 23.64
C SER A 851 -21.33 -13.96 22.77
N GLN A 852 -20.16 -13.38 23.03
CA GLN A 852 -19.58 -12.32 22.20
C GLN A 852 -18.82 -12.94 21.02
N VAL A 853 -17.79 -13.74 21.32
CA VAL A 853 -17.02 -14.51 20.34
C VAL A 853 -16.65 -15.85 20.95
N SER A 854 -17.17 -16.93 20.38
CA SER A 854 -16.92 -18.30 20.85
C SER A 854 -15.67 -18.91 20.23
N TRP A 855 -15.19 -18.43 19.08
CA TRP A 855 -13.93 -18.86 18.49
C TRP A 855 -13.37 -17.80 17.55
N ALA A 856 -12.05 -17.80 17.40
CA ALA A 856 -11.37 -17.04 16.36
C ALA A 856 -10.13 -17.79 15.86
N HIS A 857 -9.77 -17.52 14.60
CA HIS A 857 -8.62 -18.10 13.93
C HIS A 857 -7.94 -17.05 13.05
N ALA A 858 -6.61 -16.99 13.11
CA ALA A 858 -5.80 -16.28 12.14
C ALA A 858 -4.52 -17.03 11.80
N ASP A 859 -4.15 -16.95 10.53
CA ASP A 859 -2.84 -17.30 9.99
C ASP A 859 -2.18 -16.00 9.52
N PHE A 860 -1.11 -15.59 10.19
CA PHE A 860 -0.33 -14.38 9.88
C PHE A 860 1.07 -14.76 9.38
N ASP A 861 1.30 -14.57 8.09
CA ASP A 861 2.60 -14.71 7.43
C ASP A 861 3.51 -13.51 7.73
N SER A 862 3.90 -13.40 9.00
CA SER A 862 4.73 -12.31 9.52
C SER A 862 6.09 -12.22 8.81
N PRO A 863 6.83 -11.11 8.98
CA PRO A 863 8.21 -11.00 8.48
C PRO A 863 9.15 -12.08 9.01
N ALA A 864 8.83 -12.73 10.13
CA ALA A 864 9.64 -13.79 10.71
C ALA A 864 9.18 -15.22 10.33
N GLY A 865 8.02 -15.35 9.69
CA GLY A 865 7.41 -16.63 9.33
C GLY A 865 5.97 -16.76 9.80
N LEU A 866 5.36 -17.90 9.49
CA LEU A 866 3.94 -18.13 9.72
C LEU A 866 3.62 -18.32 11.22
N ILE A 867 2.85 -17.38 11.77
CA ILE A 867 2.27 -17.44 13.11
C ILE A 867 0.81 -17.86 12.97
N ARG A 868 0.39 -18.89 13.70
CA ARG A 868 -1.02 -19.31 13.73
C ARG A 868 -1.59 -19.17 15.13
N SER A 869 -2.79 -18.62 15.24
CA SER A 869 -3.56 -18.57 16.48
C SER A 869 -4.96 -19.09 16.20
N SER A 870 -5.41 -20.07 16.98
CA SER A 870 -6.77 -20.59 16.91
C SER A 870 -7.27 -20.90 18.31
N TRP A 871 -8.25 -20.16 18.79
CA TRP A 871 -8.85 -20.39 20.10
C TRP A 871 -10.35 -20.62 20.01
N LYS A 872 -10.88 -21.38 20.97
CA LYS A 872 -12.30 -21.73 21.05
C LYS A 872 -12.76 -21.86 22.49
N ARG A 873 -13.91 -21.27 22.79
CA ARG A 873 -14.68 -21.41 24.02
C ARG A 873 -15.89 -22.30 23.72
N THR A 874 -16.10 -23.33 24.52
CA THR A 874 -17.29 -24.19 24.41
C THR A 874 -17.68 -24.71 25.77
N LYS A 875 -18.90 -24.37 26.22
CA LYS A 875 -19.41 -24.78 27.54
C LYS A 875 -18.44 -24.41 28.66
N GLY A 876 -17.87 -23.20 28.56
CA GLY A 876 -16.87 -22.70 29.52
C GLY A 876 -15.47 -23.30 29.39
N ARG A 877 -15.19 -24.28 28.54
CA ARG A 877 -13.82 -24.74 28.28
C ARG A 877 -13.17 -23.86 27.21
N LEU A 878 -12.00 -23.29 27.49
CA LEU A 878 -11.16 -22.57 26.55
C LEU A 878 -10.03 -23.47 26.05
N THR A 879 -9.84 -23.54 24.74
CA THR A 879 -8.71 -24.21 24.08
C THR A 879 -7.99 -23.23 23.16
N LEU A 880 -6.66 -23.29 23.09
CA LEU A 880 -5.83 -22.55 22.14
C LEU A 880 -4.88 -23.53 21.44
N LYS A 881 -4.81 -23.45 20.11
CA LYS A 881 -3.73 -23.99 19.29
C LYS A 881 -2.92 -22.83 18.74
N VAL A 882 -1.61 -22.86 18.95
CA VAL A 882 -0.67 -21.83 18.49
C VAL A 882 0.48 -22.47 17.73
N THR A 883 0.90 -21.85 16.63
CA THR A 883 2.14 -22.18 15.92
C THR A 883 3.10 -20.99 15.98
N VAL A 884 4.31 -21.24 16.46
CA VAL A 884 5.43 -20.31 16.49
C VAL A 884 6.44 -20.72 15.42
N PRO A 885 6.83 -19.84 14.48
CA PRO A 885 7.79 -20.20 13.44
C PRO A 885 9.18 -20.49 14.03
N PRO A 886 10.02 -21.30 13.35
CA PRO A 886 11.41 -21.50 13.76
C PRO A 886 12.16 -20.18 14.00
N ASN A 887 13.13 -20.21 14.92
CA ASN A 887 13.96 -19.06 15.29
C ASN A 887 13.20 -17.90 15.98
N CYS A 888 11.97 -18.15 16.41
CA CYS A 888 11.13 -17.18 17.10
C CYS A 888 10.65 -17.70 18.46
N HIS A 889 10.20 -16.77 19.31
CA HIS A 889 9.66 -17.06 20.62
C HIS A 889 8.32 -16.35 20.84
N ALA A 890 7.44 -16.96 21.64
CA ALA A 890 6.19 -16.33 22.01
C ALA A 890 5.92 -16.39 23.51
N THR A 891 5.28 -15.34 24.03
CA THR A 891 4.63 -15.41 25.35
C THR A 891 3.13 -15.55 25.17
N VAL A 892 2.57 -16.67 25.62
CA VAL A 892 1.13 -16.91 25.65
C VAL A 892 0.55 -16.30 26.91
N TRP A 893 -0.42 -15.42 26.75
CA TRP A 893 -1.24 -14.85 27.81
C TRP A 893 -2.58 -15.59 27.79
N PHE A 894 -2.68 -16.62 28.65
CA PHE A 894 -3.87 -17.46 28.76
C PHE A 894 -4.76 -16.98 29.93
N PRO A 895 -6.07 -16.72 29.73
CA PRO A 895 -6.96 -16.21 30.79
C PRO A 895 -6.93 -17.06 32.06
N ASP A 896 -6.73 -16.41 33.21
CA ASP A 896 -6.74 -17.02 34.53
C ASP A 896 -8.17 -17.05 35.09
N GLU A 897 -8.92 -18.06 34.70
CA GLU A 897 -10.33 -18.22 35.11
C GLU A 897 -10.44 -18.98 36.43
N ALA A 898 -11.21 -18.41 37.38
CA ALA A 898 -11.37 -18.98 38.71
C ALA A 898 -11.85 -20.45 38.68
N GLY A 899 -11.16 -21.31 39.42
CA GLY A 899 -11.49 -22.73 39.53
C GLY A 899 -11.02 -23.61 38.36
N LYS A 900 -10.39 -23.04 37.33
CA LYS A 900 -9.90 -23.78 36.16
C LYS A 900 -8.39 -23.94 36.17
N LYS A 901 -7.89 -25.08 35.70
CA LYS A 901 -6.45 -25.39 35.67
C LYS A 901 -5.97 -25.41 34.23
N VAL A 902 -5.11 -24.46 33.88
CA VAL A 902 -4.52 -24.41 32.54
C VAL A 902 -3.47 -25.52 32.40
N LYS A 903 -3.61 -26.33 31.36
CA LYS A 903 -2.67 -27.37 30.93
C LYS A 903 -2.19 -27.05 29.51
N GLU A 904 -0.91 -27.30 29.26
CA GLU A 904 -0.33 -27.36 27.93
C GLU A 904 0.08 -28.82 27.63
N ASP A 905 -0.20 -29.31 26.42
CA ASP A 905 -0.17 -30.75 26.12
C ASP A 905 1.24 -31.33 25.86
N SER A 906 2.21 -30.54 25.38
CA SER A 906 3.58 -30.99 25.12
C SER A 906 4.46 -31.06 26.37
N GLY A 907 4.15 -30.26 27.40
CA GLY A 907 4.96 -30.12 28.60
C GLY A 907 6.24 -29.28 28.40
N LEU A 908 6.39 -28.63 27.24
CA LEU A 908 7.57 -27.85 26.89
C LEU A 908 7.39 -26.35 27.16
N SER A 909 6.16 -25.90 27.45
CA SER A 909 5.91 -24.52 27.87
C SER A 909 6.45 -24.24 29.27
N ARG A 910 6.97 -23.02 29.49
CA ARG A 910 7.45 -22.57 30.81
C ARG A 910 6.48 -21.55 31.38
N ARG A 911 5.82 -21.87 32.48
CA ARG A 911 4.98 -20.90 33.20
C ARG A 911 5.87 -19.83 33.84
N LYS A 912 5.64 -18.57 33.49
CA LYS A 912 6.47 -17.44 33.91
C LYS A 912 5.87 -16.69 35.10
N ASP A 913 4.62 -16.27 34.99
CA ASP A 913 3.99 -15.34 35.93
C ASP A 913 2.45 -15.38 35.86
N LYS A 914 1.78 -14.60 36.73
CA LYS A 914 0.39 -14.19 36.59
C LYS A 914 0.30 -12.67 36.56
N LYS A 915 -0.29 -12.11 35.51
CA LYS A 915 -0.40 -10.64 35.34
C LYS A 915 -1.74 -10.27 34.70
N LYS A 916 -2.41 -9.23 35.24
CA LYS A 916 -3.66 -8.67 34.69
C LYS A 916 -4.75 -9.72 34.38
N GLY A 917 -4.92 -10.74 35.22
CA GLY A 917 -5.90 -11.81 35.00
C GLY A 917 -5.50 -12.86 33.94
N TYR A 918 -4.21 -12.99 33.64
CA TYR A 918 -3.65 -14.00 32.75
C TYR A 918 -2.57 -14.83 33.46
N ILE A 919 -2.45 -16.09 33.05
CA ILE A 919 -1.29 -16.93 33.29
C ILE A 919 -0.39 -16.83 32.06
N LEU A 920 0.89 -16.49 32.28
CA LEU A 920 1.87 -16.29 31.22
C LEU A 920 2.70 -17.55 31.03
N PHE A 921 2.83 -17.99 29.78
CA PHE A 921 3.68 -19.11 29.38
C PHE A 921 4.66 -18.67 28.30
N GLU A 922 5.94 -18.99 28.46
CA GLU A 922 6.92 -18.89 27.40
C GLU A 922 6.94 -20.18 26.58
N ILE A 923 6.91 -20.03 25.26
CA ILE A 923 7.06 -21.11 24.30
C ILE A 923 8.08 -20.71 23.23
N ASP A 924 8.84 -21.69 22.77
CA ASP A 924 9.78 -21.54 21.66
C ASP A 924 9.07 -21.92 20.34
N ALA A 925 9.82 -22.05 19.25
CA ALA A 925 9.29 -22.51 17.97
C ALA A 925 8.56 -23.87 18.08
N GLY A 926 7.50 -24.04 17.29
CA GLY A 926 6.71 -25.27 17.21
C GLY A 926 5.21 -25.03 17.38
N THR A 927 4.44 -26.12 17.45
CA THR A 927 2.98 -26.06 17.65
C THR A 927 2.60 -26.54 19.04
N TYR A 928 1.81 -25.75 19.75
CA TYR A 928 1.40 -26.00 21.14
C TYR A 928 -0.13 -25.98 21.27
N GLN A 929 -0.63 -26.71 22.26
CA GLN A 929 -2.05 -26.76 22.59
C GLN A 929 -2.25 -26.52 24.09
N PHE A 930 -3.04 -25.50 24.42
CA PHE A 930 -3.43 -25.13 25.78
C PHE A 930 -4.92 -25.38 26.00
N SER A 931 -5.30 -25.78 27.21
CA SER A 931 -6.71 -25.83 27.63
C SER A 931 -6.88 -25.64 29.14
N ASN A 932 -8.05 -25.20 29.60
CA ASN A 932 -8.36 -25.00 31.01
C ASN A 932 -9.39 -25.97 31.61
#